data_AF-A0A077K276-F1
#
_entry.id   AF-A0A077K276-F1
#
_cell.length_a   1.000
_cell.length_b   1.000
_cell.length_c   1.000
_cell.angle_alpha   90.00
_cell.angle_beta   90.00
_cell.angle_gamma   90.00
#
_symmetry.space_group_name_H-M   'P 1'
#
loop_
_entity.id
_entity.type
_entity.pdbx_description
1 polymer ?
#
loop_
_entity_poly.entity_id
_entity_poly.type
_entity_poly.pdbx_seq_one_letter_code
_entity_poly.pdbx_strand_id
1 'polypeptide(L)'
;MLSKKTKKLITSAILSLTISLSFLGTSITEVKAFDRTKAVYELKNARTYEYTSSYDISINRDIDYARGEIYLGSISSTAHQLDTTPFRATMNGESLKIFNSTKNSLEEKEKELLAKEMDNSSNKNKTFGIWQQDLDGNFRLYVYIINATSGFNKTLKISKEFISGDLDYGLYKKDTKEFSDKLKEVLNSPYDKSDLLRIYKYDINPEDGTSKIPYGEKEIIDKTKEVTKNCTNDMERVQAIYKFVVKHMDYVTDSEHSNKGALSALKYHEGVCEDYASLFIAMCREVNIPARYVHGLSGVSGNHGWAEFYLPYYGWIIAEPTVKNLKTVNEEYLQQAIMKFVGNYNQNDDFIPSHSVAGYNNNEDRYHSKFPYISATRNKTIVTIKGEPIKSVVYNQPFSNYQERIDSVNKLLEIAKNTEKEEDIKEARELAQTLIDSEERETILKQLDYIGKSDELKSQIGTLVVDLENSDTIDTNKFEELKEILNNAPEEIVSEFKTAYDKVQKRYEIENLIKETEGNLTEENLDKLSNLLDNANIEDKYKLSYISKYDKLLNDYTKKVEEEEQAKYAAKLQAATKAVEKAENSKNQTDVDNARGLANSLKATDKSNLNARLDEIQKTIDDKKTEEEKQAEYQAKLQTAKKAVEKAENSKNQTDVDNAKILVNSLKETDKSNLNARLDEVQKAIDAKKTEEEKQAEYEAKVQTAIKAVEKAEKTTIYEDYISATKLVSELQDSEIQTQLWDRLREVKVDIGRKEEATELVKLAEEDNTETNYNRALESINRLRDNELKKDLLNRLNNVKSNIDNTNAKKEEANKLVSQAEKDNKEETYNKALAAVQSLEDDQLKKELLTRLNNVKSIIDNNSKKEDVTKLVEQAEKDNKEETYNKALTAVKALEDSQAKKDLLNRLDKVKVNIDKIKTNTAIHLVQYAEKYPSISTYNNAKDAVNSINDGNTKTELLNRLKNVEIKIEKLDEETKTHQFIDYVDNLVREAEKLCTEDAYKKALEQAQKIEDIQSKKVYINRLNEVKNNIDINKETEISPIKTELDKLEHTINSINTVNKNDMLAIKEKINDLKDTKERQDLIDKLNNIENKYNKLINNPNYNKLIKYNTWNNIVYKESKDKTFAVKFNKNLNSNNISENLYLLDVDNNFEKIHTTINIKGETAYITADKLSPGKKYILVVSDQIKDSRNKDLKQGLKTFIQIVE
;
A
#
# COMPACT_ATOMS: atom_id res chain seq x y z
N MET A 1 2.71 19.61 -38.97
CA MET A 1 3.04 21.02 -38.63
C MET A 1 2.55 21.30 -37.22
N LEU A 2 3.42 21.24 -36.21
CA LEU A 2 3.03 21.52 -34.82
C LEU A 2 3.06 23.03 -34.55
N SER A 3 2.01 23.53 -33.88
CA SER A 3 1.73 24.96 -33.74
C SER A 3 2.83 25.72 -32.98
N LYS A 4 3.00 27.00 -33.30
CA LYS A 4 4.00 27.91 -32.70
C LYS A 4 3.91 28.03 -31.16
N LYS A 5 2.84 27.56 -30.52
CA LYS A 5 2.65 27.58 -29.06
C LYS A 5 3.42 26.45 -28.36
N THR A 6 3.51 25.26 -28.96
CA THR A 6 4.17 24.09 -28.37
C THR A 6 5.70 24.19 -28.39
N LYS A 7 6.29 24.85 -29.40
CA LYS A 7 7.74 25.11 -29.43
C LYS A 7 8.20 26.10 -28.36
N LYS A 8 7.35 27.04 -27.91
CA LYS A 8 7.73 28.05 -26.90
C LYS A 8 7.74 27.49 -25.46
N LEU A 9 6.93 26.47 -25.17
CA LEU A 9 6.90 25.79 -23.87
C LEU A 9 8.12 24.87 -23.67
N ILE A 10 8.48 24.10 -24.70
CA ILE A 10 9.61 23.16 -24.64
C ILE A 10 10.94 23.91 -24.56
N THR A 11 11.08 25.06 -25.24
CA THR A 11 12.30 25.88 -25.13
C THR A 11 12.41 26.59 -23.77
N SER A 12 11.30 26.92 -23.08
CA SER A 12 11.36 27.53 -21.73
C SER A 12 11.64 26.51 -20.61
N ALA A 13 11.16 25.27 -20.75
CA ALA A 13 11.44 24.18 -19.81
C ALA A 13 12.91 23.72 -19.90
N ILE A 14 13.47 23.63 -21.11
CA ILE A 14 14.88 23.29 -21.31
C ILE A 14 15.79 24.44 -20.85
N LEU A 15 15.39 25.71 -21.05
CA LEU A 15 16.17 26.85 -20.55
C LEU A 15 16.12 26.97 -19.02
N SER A 16 15.00 26.63 -18.37
CA SER A 16 14.89 26.64 -16.90
C SER A 16 15.64 25.47 -16.24
N LEU A 17 15.67 24.30 -16.88
CA LEU A 17 16.48 23.16 -16.41
C LEU A 17 17.98 23.42 -16.62
N THR A 18 18.37 24.09 -17.70
CA THR A 18 19.77 24.43 -17.99
C THR A 18 20.28 25.59 -17.12
N ILE A 19 19.44 26.57 -16.78
CA ILE A 19 19.78 27.67 -15.85
C ILE A 19 19.89 27.17 -14.40
N SER A 20 19.09 26.18 -14.01
CA SER A 20 19.18 25.57 -12.66
C SER A 20 20.40 24.65 -12.50
N LEU A 21 20.85 23.99 -13.57
CA LEU A 21 22.04 23.12 -13.57
C LEU A 21 23.36 23.87 -13.78
N SER A 22 23.32 25.15 -14.19
CA SER A 22 24.53 25.97 -14.40
C SER A 22 24.92 26.84 -13.19
N PHE A 23 24.12 26.86 -12.12
CA PHE A 23 24.47 27.50 -10.83
C PHE A 23 25.22 26.59 -9.85
N LEU A 24 25.48 25.33 -10.20
CA LEU A 24 26.24 24.38 -9.40
C LEU A 24 27.51 23.94 -10.16
N GLY A 25 28.47 24.85 -10.27
CA GLY A 25 29.79 24.53 -10.83
C GLY A 25 30.59 23.59 -9.92
N THR A 26 30.44 22.28 -10.11
CA THR A 26 31.52 21.28 -10.34
C THR A 26 30.99 19.85 -10.25
N SER A 27 31.53 19.01 -11.14
CA SER A 27 31.31 17.57 -11.31
C SER A 27 31.52 16.75 -10.03
N ILE A 28 30.53 15.93 -9.67
CA ILE A 28 30.71 14.77 -8.79
C ILE A 28 30.20 13.54 -9.53
N THR A 29 31.16 12.70 -9.93
CA THR A 29 30.97 11.29 -10.27
C THR A 29 30.79 10.49 -8.99
N GLU A 30 29.78 9.60 -8.99
CA GLU A 30 29.42 8.60 -7.96
C GLU A 30 28.88 9.10 -6.62
N VAL A 31 27.56 8.90 -6.41
CA VAL A 31 26.95 8.74 -5.10
C VAL A 31 26.43 7.31 -5.02
N LYS A 32 27.10 6.47 -4.22
CA LYS A 32 26.54 5.18 -3.78
C LYS A 32 25.32 5.48 -2.90
N ALA A 33 24.16 5.01 -3.32
CA ALA A 33 22.92 5.10 -2.56
C ALA A 33 23.07 4.34 -1.22
N PHE A 34 22.88 5.06 -0.12
CA PHE A 34 22.56 4.45 1.17
C PHE A 34 21.04 4.37 1.23
N ASP A 35 20.52 3.16 1.34
CA ASP A 35 19.10 2.80 1.37
C ASP A 35 18.34 3.58 2.45
N ARG A 36 17.39 4.42 2.03
CA ARG A 36 16.65 5.39 2.88
C ARG A 36 15.14 5.14 2.91
N THR A 37 14.69 3.91 2.64
CA THR A 37 13.26 3.63 2.40
C THR A 37 12.60 2.72 3.44
N LYS A 38 13.11 2.65 4.68
CA LYS A 38 12.57 1.69 5.67
C LYS A 38 12.05 2.24 7.00
N ALA A 39 11.84 3.54 7.15
CA ALA A 39 11.08 4.08 8.29
C ALA A 39 10.59 5.50 7.98
N VAL A 40 9.41 5.64 7.37
CA VAL A 40 8.68 6.91 7.37
C VAL A 40 7.34 6.62 8.03
N TYR A 41 7.25 6.90 9.33
CA TYR A 41 5.99 6.98 10.05
C TYR A 41 5.38 8.38 9.80
N GLU A 42 4.08 8.45 9.51
CA GLU A 42 3.37 9.71 9.26
C GLU A 42 3.36 10.60 10.52
N LEU A 43 3.94 11.79 10.41
CA LEU A 43 3.92 12.83 11.46
C LEU A 43 2.68 13.71 11.28
N LYS A 44 1.72 13.67 12.21
CA LYS A 44 0.61 14.64 12.30
C LYS A 44 1.12 15.98 12.86
N ASN A 45 0.50 17.10 12.48
CA ASN A 45 0.83 18.45 12.95
C ASN A 45 2.30 18.91 12.72
N ALA A 46 2.94 18.41 11.65
CA ALA A 46 4.34 18.69 11.37
C ALA A 46 4.63 20.21 11.25
N ARG A 47 5.53 20.72 12.09
CA ARG A 47 6.08 22.08 12.07
C ARG A 47 7.52 22.05 11.59
N THR A 48 7.89 23.01 10.75
CA THR A 48 9.26 23.20 10.27
C THR A 48 9.98 24.23 11.13
N TYR A 49 11.19 23.91 11.53
CA TYR A 49 12.06 24.78 12.30
C TYR A 49 13.35 25.01 11.50
N GLU A 50 13.80 26.26 11.41
CA GLU A 50 15.14 26.59 10.92
C GLU A 50 16.00 27.05 12.11
N TYR A 51 17.04 26.28 12.39
CA TYR A 51 18.09 26.71 13.30
C TYR A 51 19.10 27.56 12.53
N THR A 52 19.43 28.73 13.05
CA THR A 52 20.46 29.61 12.49
C THR A 52 21.43 30.04 13.59
N SER A 53 22.73 29.86 13.35
CA SER A 53 23.80 30.48 14.13
C SER A 53 24.58 31.45 13.25
N SER A 54 24.90 32.62 13.78
CA SER A 54 25.70 33.63 13.08
C SER A 54 26.93 34.00 13.90
N TYR A 55 28.07 34.05 13.22
CA TYR A 55 29.38 34.32 13.81
C TYR A 55 30.10 35.39 12.98
N ASP A 56 30.39 36.54 13.58
CA ASP A 56 31.20 37.56 12.91
C ASP A 56 32.68 37.21 13.04
N ILE A 57 33.38 37.09 11.92
CA ILE A 57 34.80 36.72 11.84
C ILE A 57 35.59 37.93 11.35
N SER A 58 36.48 38.44 12.20
CA SER A 58 37.38 39.55 11.88
C SER A 58 38.86 39.17 12.00
N ILE A 59 39.66 39.49 10.97
CA ILE A 59 41.12 39.34 10.94
C ILE A 59 41.74 40.71 10.66
N ASN A 60 42.60 41.18 11.56
CA ASN A 60 43.16 42.53 11.52
C ASN A 60 44.63 42.61 11.06
N ARG A 61 45.22 41.49 10.61
CA ARG A 61 46.58 41.42 10.05
C ARG A 61 46.65 40.38 8.94
N ASP A 62 47.64 40.50 8.07
CA ASP A 62 47.88 39.52 7.02
C ASP A 62 48.36 38.19 7.64
N ILE A 63 47.74 37.06 7.27
CA ILE A 63 48.11 35.70 7.68
C ILE A 63 47.95 34.70 6.53
N ASP A 64 48.83 33.69 6.48
CA ASP A 64 48.80 32.66 5.44
C ASP A 64 47.54 31.78 5.55
N TYR A 65 47.13 31.43 6.77
CA TYR A 65 45.81 30.86 7.02
C TYR A 65 45.32 31.07 8.47
N ALA A 66 44.00 31.00 8.65
CA ALA A 66 43.34 30.82 9.94
C ALA A 66 42.39 29.62 9.88
N ARG A 67 42.23 28.93 11.01
CA ARG A 67 41.29 27.82 11.20
C ARG A 67 40.39 28.11 12.39
N GLY A 68 39.08 27.99 12.22
CA GLY A 68 38.09 28.02 13.29
C GLY A 68 37.39 26.67 13.43
N GLU A 69 37.02 26.30 14.66
CA GLU A 69 36.22 25.11 14.94
C GLU A 69 34.86 25.55 15.48
N ILE A 70 33.80 25.02 14.89
CA ILE A 70 32.43 25.27 15.31
C ILE A 70 31.78 23.92 15.59
N TYR A 71 31.42 23.73 16.86
CA TYR A 71 30.75 22.54 17.34
C TYR A 71 29.24 22.69 17.17
N LEU A 72 28.60 21.72 16.49
CA LEU A 72 27.16 21.73 16.24
C LEU A 72 26.41 20.57 16.93
N GLY A 73 27.12 19.67 17.64
CA GLY A 73 26.52 18.56 18.39
C GLY A 73 25.97 17.42 17.53
N SER A 74 25.36 16.41 18.18
CA SER A 74 24.63 15.32 17.52
C SER A 74 23.22 15.78 17.18
N ILE A 75 22.80 15.62 15.93
CA ILE A 75 21.39 15.73 15.61
C ILE A 75 20.76 14.40 16.01
N SER A 76 19.96 14.40 17.07
CA SER A 76 19.21 13.21 17.44
C SER A 76 18.27 12.84 16.29
N SER A 77 18.45 11.66 15.71
CA SER A 77 17.39 10.98 14.97
C SER A 77 16.41 10.40 15.99
N THR A 78 15.74 11.24 16.78
CA THR A 78 14.49 10.79 17.40
C THR A 78 13.55 10.42 16.26
N ALA A 79 12.81 9.32 16.36
CA ALA A 79 11.86 8.89 15.31
C ALA A 79 10.80 9.97 14.93
N HIS A 80 10.70 11.04 15.71
CA HIS A 80 9.79 12.17 15.54
C HIS A 80 10.41 13.40 14.84
N GLN A 81 11.68 13.33 14.43
CA GLN A 81 12.39 14.40 13.72
C GLN A 81 12.96 13.86 12.41
N LEU A 82 12.39 14.28 11.28
CA LEU A 82 12.93 13.95 9.97
C LEU A 82 13.97 15.01 9.59
N ASP A 83 15.22 14.56 9.46
CA ASP A 83 16.32 15.37 8.94
C ASP A 83 16.17 15.51 7.42
N THR A 84 15.60 16.63 6.98
CA THR A 84 15.25 16.86 5.58
C THR A 84 16.35 17.55 4.78
N THR A 85 17.35 18.16 5.43
CA THR A 85 18.39 18.93 4.72
C THR A 85 19.80 18.83 5.34
N PRO A 86 20.86 18.78 4.50
CA PRO A 86 22.23 18.91 4.98
C PRO A 86 22.47 20.32 5.54
N PHE A 87 23.37 20.45 6.54
CA PHE A 87 23.78 21.75 7.08
C PHE A 87 24.22 22.70 5.96
N ARG A 88 23.71 23.93 5.97
CA ARG A 88 24.11 25.00 5.07
C ARG A 88 25.03 25.96 5.83
N ALA A 89 26.14 26.34 5.22
CA ALA A 89 26.98 27.42 5.74
C ALA A 89 27.15 28.49 4.66
N THR A 90 26.96 29.74 5.03
CA THR A 90 27.17 30.90 4.15
C THR A 90 28.10 31.91 4.82
N MET A 91 28.88 32.61 4.02
CA MET A 91 29.79 33.67 4.46
C MET A 91 29.34 34.98 3.80
N ASN A 92 28.84 35.95 4.58
CA ASN A 92 28.15 37.16 4.09
C ASN A 92 27.00 36.85 3.11
N GLY A 93 26.31 35.73 3.28
CA GLY A 93 25.21 35.29 2.42
C GLY A 93 25.62 34.45 1.21
N GLU A 94 26.92 34.34 0.90
CA GLU A 94 27.43 33.46 -0.18
C GLU A 94 27.69 32.04 0.35
N SER A 95 27.34 31.01 -0.41
CA SER A 95 27.56 29.61 -0.02
C SER A 95 29.04 29.32 0.25
N LEU A 96 29.34 28.83 1.46
CA LEU A 96 30.68 28.37 1.81
C LEU A 96 30.91 27.00 1.16
N LYS A 97 32.05 26.83 0.49
CA LYS A 97 32.43 25.52 -0.06
C LYS A 97 32.81 24.57 1.09
N ILE A 98 32.08 23.47 1.25
CA ILE A 98 32.32 22.51 2.34
C ILE A 98 32.77 21.15 1.80
N PHE A 99 33.76 20.55 2.45
CA PHE A 99 34.27 19.21 2.17
C PHE A 99 33.89 18.24 3.30
N ASN A 100 33.56 16.99 2.98
CA ASN A 100 33.29 15.98 4.02
C ASN A 100 34.58 15.22 4.35
N SER A 101 34.84 15.00 5.65
CA SER A 101 35.91 14.13 6.15
C SER A 101 35.32 12.95 6.91
N THR A 102 35.97 11.79 6.81
CA THR A 102 35.69 10.67 7.71
C THR A 102 36.50 10.83 8.99
N LYS A 103 36.06 10.22 10.09
CA LYS A 103 36.64 10.38 11.44
C LYS A 103 38.19 10.26 11.51
N ASN A 104 38.79 9.44 10.64
CA ASN A 104 40.25 9.19 10.60
C ASN A 104 41.00 9.95 9.50
N SER A 105 40.31 10.74 8.65
CA SER A 105 40.90 11.40 7.46
C SER A 105 40.88 12.92 7.52
N LEU A 106 40.44 13.55 8.63
CA LEU A 106 40.44 15.01 8.74
C LEU A 106 41.84 15.59 8.51
N GLU A 107 42.87 15.01 9.13
CA GLU A 107 44.25 15.48 8.99
C GLU A 107 44.78 15.32 7.55
N GLU A 108 44.43 14.24 6.87
CA GLU A 108 44.80 14.02 5.47
C GLU A 108 44.09 15.00 4.53
N LYS A 109 42.79 15.22 4.75
CA LYS A 109 41.99 16.15 3.96
C LYS A 109 42.38 17.60 4.20
N GLU A 110 42.69 17.97 5.44
CA GLU A 110 43.24 19.27 5.81
C GLU A 110 44.58 19.52 5.12
N LYS A 111 45.51 18.54 5.15
CA LYS A 111 46.79 18.63 4.44
C LYS A 111 46.63 18.76 2.92
N GLU A 112 45.77 17.95 2.30
CA GLU A 112 45.49 18.00 0.86
C GLU A 112 44.96 19.38 0.44
N LEU A 113 43.96 19.90 1.16
CA LEU A 113 43.30 21.15 0.82
C LEU A 113 44.18 22.37 1.11
N LEU A 114 44.91 22.37 2.23
CA LEU A 114 45.87 23.44 2.53
C LEU A 114 46.99 23.46 1.49
N ALA A 115 47.56 22.31 1.12
CA ALA A 115 48.60 22.24 0.08
C ALA A 115 48.11 22.78 -1.27
N LYS A 116 46.88 22.43 -1.67
CA LYS A 116 46.29 22.89 -2.93
C LYS A 116 45.95 24.38 -2.94
N GLU A 117 45.47 24.92 -1.84
CA GLU A 117 44.92 26.28 -1.78
C GLU A 117 45.97 27.34 -1.37
N MET A 118 47.02 26.95 -0.62
CA MET A 118 48.12 27.84 -0.22
C MET A 118 49.14 28.10 -1.34
N ASP A 119 49.37 27.14 -2.25
CA ASP A 119 50.34 27.27 -3.36
C ASP A 119 49.96 28.31 -4.42
N ASN A 120 48.73 28.84 -4.34
CA ASN A 120 48.22 29.81 -5.30
C ASN A 120 48.05 31.20 -4.66
N SER A 121 49.03 32.07 -4.85
CA SER A 121 49.07 33.45 -4.32
C SER A 121 47.91 34.35 -4.80
N SER A 122 47.09 33.89 -5.75
CA SER A 122 45.86 34.56 -6.19
C SER A 122 44.64 34.30 -5.29
N ASN A 123 44.69 33.31 -4.38
CA ASN A 123 43.61 32.93 -3.47
C ASN A 123 43.51 33.83 -2.20
N LYS A 124 43.54 35.17 -2.35
CA LYS A 124 43.40 36.09 -1.20
C LYS A 124 42.02 35.99 -0.55
N ASN A 125 41.95 35.95 0.79
CA ASN A 125 40.71 35.92 1.59
C ASN A 125 39.76 34.75 1.26
N LYS A 126 40.30 33.63 0.77
CA LYS A 126 39.49 32.47 0.36
C LYS A 126 39.00 31.70 1.57
N THR A 127 37.73 31.33 1.59
CA THR A 127 37.10 30.62 2.71
C THR A 127 36.58 29.26 2.27
N PHE A 128 36.80 28.23 3.08
CA PHE A 128 36.17 26.91 2.90
C PHE A 128 35.91 26.25 4.25
N GLY A 129 35.06 25.22 4.26
CA GLY A 129 34.72 24.43 5.43
C GLY A 129 35.09 22.95 5.25
N ILE A 130 35.32 22.24 6.36
CA ILE A 130 35.38 20.78 6.41
C ILE A 130 34.40 20.28 7.46
N TRP A 131 33.45 19.43 7.07
CA TRP A 131 32.61 18.67 7.98
C TRP A 131 33.36 17.46 8.52
N GLN A 132 33.26 17.24 9.82
CA GLN A 132 33.63 15.98 10.46
C GLN A 132 32.46 15.49 11.30
N GLN A 133 32.12 14.21 11.14
CA GLN A 133 31.24 13.50 12.06
C GLN A 133 32.10 12.64 12.98
N ASP A 134 31.92 12.76 14.30
CA ASP A 134 32.62 11.90 15.27
C ASP A 134 31.89 10.56 15.51
N LEU A 135 32.44 9.71 16.39
CA LEU A 135 31.89 8.37 16.66
C LEU A 135 30.53 8.43 17.36
N ASP A 136 30.26 9.55 18.02
CA ASP A 136 29.07 9.76 18.83
C ASP A 136 27.96 10.43 17.99
N GLY A 137 28.20 10.60 16.68
CA GLY A 137 27.26 11.20 15.74
C GLY A 137 27.24 12.73 15.77
N ASN A 138 28.17 13.38 16.48
CA ASN A 138 28.25 14.85 16.51
C ASN A 138 28.91 15.41 15.26
N PHE A 139 28.41 16.56 14.81
CA PHE A 139 28.96 17.29 13.67
C PHE A 139 29.82 18.47 14.12
N ARG A 140 30.98 18.60 13.48
CA ARG A 140 31.90 19.72 13.63
C ARG A 140 32.18 20.35 12.27
N LEU A 141 32.11 21.69 12.22
CA LEU A 141 32.54 22.46 11.06
C LEU A 141 33.90 23.10 11.35
N TYR A 142 34.91 22.73 10.58
CA TYR A 142 36.19 23.42 10.56
C TYR A 142 36.21 24.44 9.44
N VAL A 143 36.30 25.73 9.77
CA VAL A 143 36.30 26.83 8.80
C VAL A 143 37.71 27.33 8.60
N TYR A 144 38.16 27.40 7.35
CA TYR A 144 39.48 27.84 6.96
C TYR A 144 39.39 29.15 6.19
N ILE A 145 40.34 30.04 6.45
CA ILE A 145 40.52 31.30 5.73
C ILE A 145 41.98 31.33 5.25
N ILE A 146 42.20 31.36 3.93
CA ILE A 146 43.52 31.28 3.31
C ILE A 146 43.93 32.66 2.78
N ASN A 147 45.21 32.99 2.96
CA ASN A 147 45.83 34.26 2.57
C ASN A 147 44.98 35.45 3.01
N ALA A 148 44.60 35.46 4.29
CA ALA A 148 43.70 36.45 4.85
C ALA A 148 44.43 37.78 5.03
N THR A 149 43.83 38.87 4.59
CA THR A 149 44.41 40.22 4.69
C THR A 149 43.87 40.97 5.90
N SER A 150 44.66 41.91 6.42
CA SER A 150 44.23 42.90 7.39
C SER A 150 42.96 43.60 6.92
N GLY A 151 41.88 43.46 7.68
CA GLY A 151 40.56 44.00 7.34
C GLY A 151 39.54 42.97 6.84
N PHE A 152 39.87 41.68 6.84
CA PHE A 152 38.86 40.63 6.60
C PHE A 152 37.79 40.72 7.69
N ASN A 153 36.54 41.00 7.29
CA ASN A 153 35.39 41.03 8.17
C ASN A 153 34.20 40.38 7.46
N LYS A 154 33.84 39.17 7.87
CA LYS A 154 32.73 38.41 7.28
C LYS A 154 31.91 37.70 8.35
N THR A 155 30.61 37.66 8.17
CA THR A 155 29.65 36.91 8.99
C THR A 155 29.46 35.51 8.42
N LEU A 156 29.82 34.50 9.18
CA LEU A 156 29.49 33.12 8.92
C LEU A 156 28.10 32.82 9.48
N LYS A 157 27.15 32.45 8.62
CA LYS A 157 25.84 31.93 9.02
C LYS A 157 25.79 30.43 8.75
N ILE A 158 25.40 29.66 9.77
CA ILE A 158 25.15 28.22 9.65
C ILE A 158 23.65 28.03 9.87
N SER A 159 22.98 27.34 8.95
CA SER A 159 21.59 26.97 9.12
C SER A 159 21.30 25.50 8.86
N LYS A 160 20.29 24.97 9.56
CA LYS A 160 19.76 23.63 9.39
C LYS A 160 18.25 23.65 9.57
N GLU A 161 17.53 23.03 8.64
CA GLU A 161 16.08 22.86 8.71
C GLU A 161 15.74 21.47 9.27
N PHE A 162 14.72 21.38 10.12
CA PHE A 162 14.17 20.12 10.62
C PHE A 162 12.65 20.17 10.71
N ILE A 163 12.02 19.01 10.54
CA ILE A 163 10.57 18.83 10.66
C ILE A 163 10.29 18.04 11.93
N SER A 164 9.35 18.52 12.75
CA SER A 164 8.88 17.83 13.95
C SER A 164 7.36 17.77 13.94
N GLY A 165 6.77 16.62 14.25
CA GLY A 165 5.32 16.44 14.40
C GLY A 165 4.97 15.35 15.40
N ASP A 166 3.69 15.24 15.72
CA ASP A 166 3.12 14.20 16.58
C ASP A 166 3.05 12.88 15.80
N LEU A 167 3.60 11.78 16.33
CA LEU A 167 3.29 10.46 15.78
C LEU A 167 1.85 10.10 16.19
N ASP A 168 1.02 9.64 15.24
CA ASP A 168 -0.29 9.11 15.56
C ASP A 168 -0.17 7.74 16.24
N TYR A 169 -0.29 7.69 17.56
CA TYR A 169 -0.35 6.45 18.33
C TYR A 169 -1.76 5.81 18.32
N GLY A 170 -2.46 5.87 17.19
CA GLY A 170 -3.82 5.34 16.97
C GLY A 170 -3.98 3.81 17.08
N LEU A 171 -3.03 3.07 17.66
CA LEU A 171 -3.08 1.62 17.87
C LEU A 171 -3.50 1.23 19.29
N TYR A 172 -4.59 1.81 19.82
CA TYR A 172 -5.15 1.34 21.10
C TYR A 172 -6.61 0.91 21.09
N LYS A 173 -7.29 0.82 19.92
CA LYS A 173 -8.61 0.16 19.85
C LYS A 173 -8.90 -0.51 18.48
N LYS A 174 -8.49 -1.78 18.33
CA LYS A 174 -9.32 -2.95 17.94
C LYS A 174 -8.43 -4.12 17.44
N ASP A 175 -8.71 -5.29 18.01
CA ASP A 175 -8.28 -6.68 17.73
C ASP A 175 -6.79 -7.06 17.85
N THR A 176 -6.49 -7.62 19.03
CA THR A 176 -5.19 -7.74 19.70
C THR A 176 -4.36 -8.99 19.40
N LYS A 177 -4.63 -9.76 18.34
CA LYS A 177 -3.93 -11.05 18.11
C LYS A 177 -2.80 -10.99 17.08
N GLU A 178 -3.05 -10.44 15.90
CA GLU A 178 -2.05 -10.43 14.82
C GLU A 178 -0.89 -9.45 15.07
N PHE A 179 -1.17 -8.28 15.67
CA PHE A 179 -0.14 -7.35 16.11
C PHE A 179 0.67 -7.91 17.29
N SER A 180 0.04 -8.57 18.28
CA SER A 180 0.76 -9.27 19.36
C SER A 180 1.70 -10.34 18.82
N ASP A 181 1.28 -11.09 17.80
CA ASP A 181 2.04 -12.23 17.28
C ASP A 181 3.20 -11.77 16.38
N LYS A 182 3.00 -10.74 15.54
CA LYS A 182 4.11 -10.07 14.81
C LYS A 182 5.05 -9.30 15.74
N LEU A 183 4.54 -8.66 16.81
CA LEU A 183 5.35 -7.98 17.81
C LEU A 183 6.23 -9.00 18.58
N LYS A 184 5.69 -10.18 18.92
CA LYS A 184 6.47 -11.28 19.50
C LYS A 184 7.51 -11.83 18.52
N GLU A 185 7.19 -11.94 17.24
CA GLU A 185 8.11 -12.40 16.20
C GLU A 185 9.29 -11.41 16.00
N VAL A 186 9.01 -10.11 15.99
CA VAL A 186 10.01 -9.04 15.81
C VAL A 186 10.85 -8.81 17.07
N LEU A 187 10.25 -8.84 18.26
CA LEU A 187 10.97 -8.70 19.54
C LEU A 187 11.84 -9.92 19.87
N ASN A 188 11.60 -11.07 19.23
CA ASN A 188 12.42 -12.27 19.31
C ASN A 188 13.49 -12.37 18.20
N SER A 189 13.58 -11.39 17.29
CA SER A 189 14.59 -11.36 16.23
C SER A 189 15.97 -10.98 16.78
N PRO A 190 17.05 -11.72 16.47
CA PRO A 190 18.39 -11.39 16.94
C PRO A 190 18.91 -10.13 16.25
N TYR A 191 19.02 -9.03 16.99
CA TYR A 191 19.85 -7.87 16.64
C TYR A 191 21.00 -7.75 17.65
N ASP A 192 22.18 -7.42 17.16
CA ASP A 192 23.38 -7.30 17.99
C ASP A 192 23.35 -6.01 18.84
N LYS A 193 22.95 -6.16 20.10
CA LYS A 193 22.93 -5.09 21.12
C LYS A 193 24.33 -4.70 21.60
N SER A 194 25.36 -5.49 21.29
CA SER A 194 26.67 -5.41 21.94
C SER A 194 27.41 -4.12 21.62
N ASP A 195 27.33 -3.60 20.40
CA ASP A 195 28.00 -2.36 19.99
C ASP A 195 27.41 -1.12 20.68
N LEU A 196 26.07 -1.03 20.77
CA LEU A 196 25.41 0.08 21.45
C LEU A 196 25.60 0.00 22.97
N LEU A 197 25.47 -1.19 23.57
CA LEU A 197 25.73 -1.37 25.00
C LEU A 197 27.20 -1.11 25.36
N ARG A 198 28.16 -1.41 24.47
CA ARG A 198 29.59 -1.12 24.67
C ARG A 198 29.88 0.38 24.74
N ILE A 199 29.13 1.20 24.00
CA ILE A 199 29.28 2.66 23.96
C ILE A 199 28.72 3.32 25.22
N TYR A 200 27.58 2.84 25.73
CA TYR A 200 26.88 3.45 26.87
C TYR A 200 27.08 2.72 28.21
N LYS A 201 28.09 1.84 28.31
CA LYS A 201 28.28 1.01 29.50
C LYS A 201 28.89 1.73 30.70
N TYR A 202 29.58 2.86 30.49
CA TYR A 202 30.41 3.49 31.52
C TYR A 202 30.31 5.02 31.48
N ASP A 203 29.68 5.60 32.50
CA ASP A 203 29.72 7.04 32.79
C ASP A 203 30.50 7.24 34.10
N ILE A 204 31.83 7.28 34.04
CA ILE A 204 32.70 7.40 35.23
C ILE A 204 33.13 8.86 35.40
N ASN A 205 32.95 9.40 36.60
CA ASN A 205 33.51 10.67 37.03
C ASN A 205 35.05 10.59 36.98
N PRO A 206 35.73 11.41 36.16
CA PRO A 206 37.18 11.40 36.07
C PRO A 206 37.89 11.88 37.35
N GLU A 207 37.23 12.64 38.23
CA GLU A 207 37.84 13.21 39.44
C GLU A 207 37.90 12.23 40.62
N ASP A 208 36.87 11.39 40.80
CA ASP A 208 36.76 10.48 41.95
C ASP A 208 36.53 8.99 41.59
N GLY A 209 36.38 8.68 40.30
CA GLY A 209 36.16 7.32 39.81
C GLY A 209 34.76 6.76 40.11
N THR A 210 33.84 7.57 40.64
CA THR A 210 32.45 7.17 40.93
C THR A 210 31.56 7.37 39.70
N SER A 211 30.40 6.71 39.65
CA SER A 211 29.45 6.86 38.54
C SER A 211 28.07 7.21 39.07
N LYS A 212 27.48 8.30 38.56
CA LYS A 212 26.07 8.63 38.82
C LYS A 212 25.10 7.65 38.14
N ILE A 213 25.56 6.88 37.15
CA ILE A 213 24.78 5.87 36.42
C ILE A 213 25.60 4.57 36.35
N PRO A 214 25.82 3.93 37.51
CA PRO A 214 26.73 2.79 37.59
C PRO A 214 26.13 1.57 36.88
N TYR A 215 27.00 0.72 36.34
CA TYR A 215 26.64 -0.55 35.70
C TYR A 215 27.26 -1.70 36.48
N GLY A 216 26.46 -2.73 36.79
CA GLY A 216 26.88 -3.89 37.58
C GLY A 216 26.65 -3.76 39.09
N GLU A 217 25.95 -2.72 39.55
CA GLU A 217 25.69 -2.51 40.98
C GLU A 217 24.65 -3.48 41.51
N LYS A 218 25.02 -4.24 42.55
CA LYS A 218 24.20 -5.35 43.05
C LYS A 218 22.78 -4.93 43.43
N GLU A 219 22.62 -3.79 44.10
CA GLU A 219 21.31 -3.30 44.54
C GLU A 219 20.39 -2.94 43.37
N ILE A 220 20.96 -2.32 42.33
CA ILE A 220 20.25 -1.95 41.10
C ILE A 220 19.93 -3.22 40.29
N ILE A 221 20.85 -4.18 40.18
CA ILE A 221 20.61 -5.48 39.54
C ILE A 221 19.44 -6.22 40.20
N ASP A 222 19.49 -6.34 41.53
CA ASP A 222 18.49 -7.11 42.28
C ASP A 222 17.11 -6.48 42.15
N LYS A 223 17.02 -5.15 42.29
CA LYS A 223 15.76 -4.43 42.08
C LYS A 223 15.28 -4.51 40.64
N THR A 224 16.17 -4.38 39.66
CA THR A 224 15.80 -4.47 38.24
C THR A 224 15.26 -5.86 37.90
N LYS A 225 15.90 -6.93 38.38
CA LYS A 225 15.41 -8.30 38.22
C LYS A 225 14.06 -8.51 38.88
N GLU A 226 13.84 -7.93 40.07
CA GLU A 226 12.55 -7.99 40.75
C GLU A 226 11.45 -7.28 39.95
N VAL A 227 11.71 -6.05 39.48
CA VAL A 227 10.77 -5.22 38.72
C VAL A 227 10.43 -5.84 37.37
N THR A 228 11.40 -6.51 36.73
CA THR A 228 11.25 -7.07 35.37
C THR A 228 10.93 -8.58 35.34
N LYS A 229 10.73 -9.23 36.50
CA LYS A 229 10.62 -10.69 36.63
C LYS A 229 9.56 -11.36 35.74
N ASN A 230 8.47 -10.66 35.43
CA ASN A 230 7.35 -11.17 34.65
C ASN A 230 7.30 -10.60 33.22
N CYS A 231 8.30 -9.82 32.82
CA CYS A 231 8.35 -9.19 31.52
C CYS A 231 8.93 -10.15 30.47
N THR A 232 8.19 -10.32 29.37
CA THR A 232 8.53 -11.22 28.28
C THR A 232 9.38 -10.56 27.19
N ASN A 233 9.36 -9.22 27.11
CA ASN A 233 10.09 -8.46 26.09
C ASN A 233 10.64 -7.11 26.63
N ASP A 234 11.48 -6.45 25.82
CA ASP A 234 12.19 -5.22 26.24
C ASP A 234 11.27 -4.02 26.48
N MET A 235 10.16 -3.89 25.73
CA MET A 235 9.19 -2.82 25.97
C MET A 235 8.50 -3.01 27.32
N GLU A 236 8.09 -4.23 27.65
CA GLU A 236 7.51 -4.56 28.96
C GLU A 236 8.50 -4.29 30.10
N ARG A 237 9.80 -4.58 29.89
CA ARG A 237 10.86 -4.27 30.87
C ARG A 237 10.99 -2.76 31.08
N VAL A 238 11.06 -1.98 30.00
CA VAL A 238 11.14 -0.51 30.07
C VAL A 238 9.91 0.07 30.77
N GLN A 239 8.71 -0.40 30.45
CA GLN A 239 7.48 0.05 31.08
C GLN A 239 7.46 -0.25 32.58
N ALA A 240 7.90 -1.45 32.97
CA ALA A 240 8.00 -1.84 34.37
C ALA A 240 9.02 -0.97 35.13
N ILE A 241 10.19 -0.71 34.52
CA ILE A 241 11.24 0.14 35.08
C ILE A 241 10.75 1.59 35.22
N TYR A 242 10.16 2.17 34.19
CA TYR A 242 9.61 3.54 34.24
C TYR A 242 8.56 3.68 35.35
N LYS A 243 7.60 2.74 35.39
CA LYS A 243 6.55 2.72 36.39
C LYS A 243 7.13 2.63 37.80
N PHE A 244 8.17 1.81 38.00
CA PHE A 244 8.87 1.72 39.26
C PHE A 244 9.47 3.08 39.67
N VAL A 245 10.26 3.72 38.79
CA VAL A 245 10.91 5.01 39.08
C VAL A 245 9.88 6.08 39.43
N VAL A 246 8.84 6.24 38.59
CA VAL A 246 7.80 7.27 38.80
C VAL A 246 6.99 7.06 40.07
N LYS A 247 6.70 5.80 40.44
CA LYS A 247 5.90 5.51 41.63
C LYS A 247 6.68 5.63 42.94
N HIS A 248 7.99 5.41 42.90
CA HIS A 248 8.80 5.31 44.10
C HIS A 248 9.66 6.53 44.38
N MET A 249 9.87 7.42 43.41
CA MET A 249 10.65 8.65 43.62
C MET A 249 9.77 9.84 44.02
N ASP A 250 10.28 10.70 44.89
CA ASP A 250 9.77 12.04 45.23
C ASP A 250 10.69 13.16 44.72
N TYR A 251 10.11 14.20 44.14
CA TYR A 251 10.88 15.32 43.58
C TYR A 251 11.18 16.33 44.69
N VAL A 252 12.44 16.40 45.13
CA VAL A 252 12.88 17.22 46.26
C VAL A 252 14.14 18.02 45.86
N THR A 253 14.01 19.34 45.74
CA THR A 253 15.11 20.22 45.29
C THR A 253 16.13 20.54 46.38
N ASP A 254 15.72 20.50 47.65
CA ASP A 254 16.53 20.88 48.82
C ASP A 254 16.85 19.67 49.71
N SER A 255 17.23 18.54 49.11
CA SER A 255 17.61 17.31 49.82
C SER A 255 19.13 17.07 49.76
N GLU A 256 19.71 16.49 50.82
CA GLU A 256 21.10 16.01 50.82
C GLU A 256 21.32 14.84 49.82
N HIS A 257 20.24 14.21 49.38
CA HIS A 257 20.21 13.14 48.39
C HIS A 257 19.97 13.62 46.95
N SER A 258 19.73 14.93 46.76
CA SER A 258 19.58 15.52 45.43
C SER A 258 20.90 15.53 44.65
N ASN A 259 20.83 15.19 43.38
CA ASN A 259 21.96 15.10 42.45
C ASN A 259 23.08 14.16 42.93
N LYS A 260 22.69 12.99 43.43
CA LYS A 260 23.59 11.93 43.94
C LYS A 260 23.54 10.65 43.09
N GLY A 261 22.78 10.65 42.00
CA GLY A 261 22.78 9.58 41.00
C GLY A 261 21.90 8.37 41.34
N ALA A 262 21.91 7.38 40.46
CA ALA A 262 20.98 6.25 40.45
C ALA A 262 20.94 5.45 41.77
N LEU A 263 22.10 5.19 42.38
CA LEU A 263 22.15 4.40 43.62
C LEU A 263 21.54 5.16 44.81
N SER A 264 21.73 6.48 44.88
CA SER A 264 21.10 7.34 45.89
C SER A 264 19.58 7.39 45.68
N ALA A 265 19.15 7.61 44.44
CA ALA A 265 17.75 7.60 44.04
C ALA A 265 17.05 6.30 44.45
N LEU A 266 17.67 5.15 44.18
CA LEU A 266 17.12 3.84 44.55
C LEU A 266 17.02 3.64 46.07
N LYS A 267 17.96 4.18 46.86
CA LYS A 267 18.00 4.00 48.32
C LYS A 267 17.04 4.89 49.07
N TYR A 268 16.99 6.16 48.68
CA TYR A 268 16.32 7.20 49.44
C TYR A 268 14.99 7.63 48.84
N HIS A 269 14.68 7.18 47.61
CA HIS A 269 13.38 7.41 46.97
C HIS A 269 13.07 8.91 46.78
N GLU A 270 14.09 9.76 46.72
CA GLU A 270 13.96 11.20 46.49
C GLU A 270 15.14 11.76 45.69
N GLY A 271 14.91 12.86 44.98
CA GLY A 271 15.94 13.56 44.21
C GLY A 271 15.37 14.57 43.23
N VAL A 272 16.21 15.02 42.30
CA VAL A 272 15.82 15.95 41.21
C VAL A 272 15.78 15.23 39.87
N CYS A 273 15.50 15.95 38.79
CA CYS A 273 15.34 15.40 37.43
C CYS A 273 16.53 14.52 37.00
N GLU A 274 17.74 14.90 37.43
CA GLU A 274 18.97 14.15 37.18
C GLU A 274 18.96 12.75 37.82
N ASP A 275 18.48 12.63 39.06
CA ASP A 275 18.44 11.37 39.82
C ASP A 275 17.38 10.41 39.26
N TYR A 276 16.23 10.94 38.86
CA TYR A 276 15.15 10.18 38.21
C TYR A 276 15.63 9.56 36.89
N ALA A 277 16.25 10.37 36.03
CA ALA A 277 16.79 9.91 34.76
C ALA A 277 17.92 8.88 34.97
N SER A 278 18.84 9.17 35.90
CA SER A 278 19.96 8.28 36.22
C SER A 278 19.50 6.90 36.67
N LEU A 279 18.50 6.83 37.57
CA LEU A 279 17.94 5.56 38.04
C LEU A 279 17.28 4.77 36.91
N PHE A 280 16.47 5.42 36.09
CA PHE A 280 15.82 4.78 34.95
C PHE A 280 16.84 4.19 33.97
N ILE A 281 17.91 4.93 33.66
CA ILE A 281 18.96 4.50 32.73
C ILE A 281 19.74 3.32 33.30
N ALA A 282 20.16 3.40 34.56
CA ALA A 282 20.91 2.34 35.22
C ALA A 282 20.12 1.01 35.17
N MET A 283 18.84 1.04 35.54
CA MET A 283 17.96 -0.14 35.48
C MET A 283 17.77 -0.67 34.05
N CYS A 284 17.62 0.20 33.04
CA CYS A 284 17.53 -0.23 31.64
C CYS A 284 18.82 -0.94 31.16
N ARG A 285 19.99 -0.42 31.53
CA ARG A 285 21.28 -1.00 31.14
C ARG A 285 21.48 -2.40 31.77
N GLU A 286 21.00 -2.63 33.00
CA GLU A 286 21.08 -3.96 33.66
C GLU A 286 20.30 -5.07 32.94
N VAL A 287 19.29 -4.72 32.16
CA VAL A 287 18.52 -5.65 31.31
C VAL A 287 18.93 -5.60 29.84
N ASN A 288 20.13 -5.07 29.55
CA ASN A 288 20.71 -4.97 28.21
C ASN A 288 19.89 -4.09 27.25
N ILE A 289 19.22 -3.06 27.76
CA ILE A 289 18.53 -2.06 26.95
C ILE A 289 19.42 -0.81 26.89
N PRO A 290 19.90 -0.39 25.70
CA PRO A 290 20.72 0.81 25.59
C PRO A 290 19.91 2.03 26.04
N ALA A 291 20.45 2.79 26.99
CA ALA A 291 19.81 3.99 27.54
C ALA A 291 20.85 5.08 27.83
N ARG A 292 20.44 6.35 27.73
CA ARG A 292 21.29 7.54 27.81
C ARG A 292 20.55 8.71 28.51
N TYR A 293 21.25 9.43 29.39
CA TYR A 293 20.89 10.69 30.07
C TYR A 293 20.92 11.94 29.20
N VAL A 294 19.82 12.65 29.02
CA VAL A 294 19.75 13.86 28.20
C VAL A 294 19.50 15.09 29.10
N HIS A 295 20.01 16.26 28.73
CA HIS A 295 19.70 17.52 29.42
C HIS A 295 19.18 18.60 28.45
N GLY A 296 18.53 19.66 28.97
CA GLY A 296 17.82 20.68 28.19
C GLY A 296 17.32 21.90 28.95
N LEU A 297 16.67 22.84 28.26
CA LEU A 297 15.99 23.99 28.88
C LEU A 297 14.48 23.73 28.93
N SER A 298 13.89 23.88 30.12
CA SER A 298 12.43 23.82 30.33
C SER A 298 11.88 25.23 30.62
N GLY A 299 10.77 25.60 29.97
CA GLY A 299 10.18 26.95 30.01
C GLY A 299 9.82 27.48 31.40
N VAL A 300 9.67 26.59 32.39
CA VAL A 300 9.20 26.94 33.75
C VAL A 300 10.33 26.90 34.81
N SER A 301 11.44 26.17 34.59
CA SER A 301 12.43 25.87 35.64
C SER A 301 13.91 25.99 35.26
N GLY A 302 14.26 26.27 34.00
CA GLY A 302 15.67 26.29 33.56
C GLY A 302 16.19 24.90 33.19
N ASN A 303 17.47 24.61 33.49
CA ASN A 303 18.15 23.34 33.16
C ASN A 303 17.37 22.12 33.67
N HIS A 304 17.09 21.16 32.79
CA HIS A 304 16.30 19.96 33.06
C HIS A 304 16.99 18.71 32.49
N GLY A 305 16.86 17.57 33.16
CA GLY A 305 17.45 16.29 32.75
C GLY A 305 16.40 15.18 32.60
N TRP A 306 16.53 14.34 31.57
CA TRP A 306 15.65 13.20 31.29
C TRP A 306 16.43 12.02 30.72
N ALA A 307 15.76 10.92 30.38
CA ALA A 307 16.38 9.73 29.81
C ALA A 307 15.90 9.45 28.39
N GLU A 308 16.72 8.77 27.61
CA GLU A 308 16.33 8.15 26.34
C GLU A 308 16.74 6.68 26.34
N PHE A 309 15.95 5.82 25.72
CA PHE A 309 16.25 4.40 25.56
C PHE A 309 16.09 3.98 24.10
N TYR A 310 16.84 2.97 23.67
CA TYR A 310 16.85 2.50 22.30
C TYR A 310 16.06 1.20 22.17
N LEU A 311 15.14 1.14 21.19
CA LEU A 311 14.52 -0.10 20.75
C LEU A 311 14.77 -0.33 19.25
N PRO A 312 14.95 -1.60 18.82
CA PRO A 312 15.03 -1.94 17.40
C PRO A 312 13.82 -1.38 16.63
N TYR A 313 14.05 -0.84 15.44
CA TYR A 313 13.04 -0.22 14.55
C TYR A 313 12.40 1.09 15.04
N TYR A 314 12.47 1.43 16.34
CA TYR A 314 11.96 2.69 16.90
C TYR A 314 13.05 3.75 17.13
N GLY A 315 14.33 3.35 17.20
CA GLY A 315 15.41 4.28 17.47
C GLY A 315 15.43 4.75 18.93
N TRP A 316 15.94 5.96 19.18
CA TRP A 316 15.96 6.58 20.51
C TRP A 316 14.58 7.14 20.88
N ILE A 317 14.05 6.65 21.98
CA ILE A 317 12.75 7.03 22.54
C ILE A 317 13.00 7.79 23.84
N ILE A 318 12.35 8.93 24.00
CA ILE A 318 12.40 9.74 25.22
C ILE A 318 11.62 9.04 26.34
N ALA A 319 12.22 8.97 27.51
CA ALA A 319 11.59 8.63 28.77
C ALA A 319 11.76 9.81 29.72
N GLU A 320 10.66 10.48 30.05
CA GLU A 320 10.62 11.54 31.05
C GLU A 320 10.08 10.98 32.38
N PRO A 321 10.93 10.54 33.32
CA PRO A 321 10.49 10.03 34.62
C PRO A 321 10.06 11.15 35.59
N THR A 322 10.29 12.42 35.26
CA THR A 322 10.13 13.58 36.16
C THR A 322 8.87 14.40 35.85
N VAL A 323 7.69 13.76 35.81
CA VAL A 323 6.43 14.46 35.51
C VAL A 323 5.60 14.66 36.77
N LYS A 324 5.26 15.92 37.08
CA LYS A 324 4.34 16.26 38.18
C LYS A 324 2.99 15.56 37.95
N ASN A 325 2.50 14.88 38.98
CA ASN A 325 1.23 14.12 39.05
C ASN A 325 1.24 12.67 38.54
N LEU A 326 2.29 12.15 37.88
CA LEU A 326 2.27 10.73 37.45
C LEU A 326 2.36 9.72 38.60
N LYS A 327 2.83 10.14 39.77
CA LYS A 327 2.85 9.30 40.98
C LYS A 327 1.43 8.87 41.39
N THR A 328 0.42 9.72 41.20
CA THR A 328 -0.96 9.50 41.67
C THR A 328 -1.95 9.00 40.62
N VAL A 329 -1.56 8.89 39.34
CA VAL A 329 -2.47 8.40 38.29
C VAL A 329 -2.60 6.87 38.26
N ASN A 330 -3.69 6.39 37.65
CA ASN A 330 -3.97 4.96 37.48
C ASN A 330 -3.00 4.31 36.47
N GLU A 331 -2.96 2.97 36.44
CA GLU A 331 -2.00 2.22 35.63
C GLU A 331 -2.09 2.51 34.12
N GLU A 332 -3.32 2.68 33.64
CA GLU A 332 -3.60 2.98 32.23
C GLU A 332 -3.01 4.35 31.83
N TYR A 333 -3.14 5.37 32.68
CA TYR A 333 -2.54 6.69 32.44
C TYR A 333 -1.02 6.69 32.50
N LEU A 334 -0.40 5.88 33.37
CA LEU A 334 1.06 5.73 33.39
C LEU A 334 1.60 5.08 32.13
N GLN A 335 0.93 4.03 31.64
CA GLN A 335 1.29 3.39 30.37
C GLN A 335 1.17 4.36 29.20
N GLN A 336 0.10 5.17 29.17
CA GLN A 336 -0.04 6.23 28.18
C GLN A 336 1.07 7.29 28.33
N ALA A 337 1.39 7.75 29.54
CA ALA A 337 2.34 8.83 29.79
C ALA A 337 3.77 8.54 29.33
N ILE A 338 4.24 7.29 29.43
CA ILE A 338 5.55 6.84 28.89
C ILE A 338 5.67 7.16 27.39
N MET A 339 4.57 7.05 26.65
CA MET A 339 4.53 7.20 25.19
C MET A 339 3.93 8.54 24.74
N LYS A 340 3.32 9.31 25.64
CA LYS A 340 2.62 10.59 25.36
C LYS A 340 3.52 11.82 25.50
N PHE A 341 4.76 11.66 25.94
CA PHE A 341 5.68 12.80 26.14
C PHE A 341 6.35 13.24 24.82
N VAL A 342 5.52 13.57 23.83
CA VAL A 342 5.88 14.37 22.66
C VAL A 342 4.79 15.44 22.53
N GLY A 343 5.13 16.69 22.88
CA GLY A 343 4.53 17.86 22.22
C GLY A 343 3.18 18.39 22.67
N ASN A 344 2.54 17.94 23.75
CA ASN A 344 1.28 18.56 24.20
C ASN A 344 1.24 18.86 25.70
N TYR A 345 2.00 19.88 26.11
CA TYR A 345 1.63 20.70 27.27
C TYR A 345 0.97 21.98 26.76
N ASN A 346 -0.05 22.41 27.49
CA ASN A 346 -0.88 23.57 27.17
C ASN A 346 -0.05 24.78 26.73
N GLN A 347 -0.53 25.42 25.66
CA GLN A 347 -0.16 26.74 25.13
C GLN A 347 0.74 27.55 26.09
N ASN A 348 2.05 27.59 25.78
CA ASN A 348 3.10 28.55 26.19
C ASN A 348 4.40 27.94 26.75
N ASP A 349 4.46 26.63 27.06
CA ASP A 349 5.67 26.01 27.61
C ASP A 349 6.31 25.02 26.63
N ASP A 350 6.99 25.53 25.60
CA ASP A 350 7.81 24.72 24.69
C ASP A 350 9.02 24.16 25.46
N PHE A 351 9.05 22.84 25.68
CA PHE A 351 10.31 22.16 26.01
C PHE A 351 11.17 22.18 24.74
N ILE A 352 12.21 23.01 24.72
CA ILE A 352 13.26 22.96 23.70
C ILE A 352 14.35 22.09 24.27
N PRO A 353 14.51 20.84 23.80
CA PRO A 353 15.58 20.02 24.28
C PRO A 353 16.92 20.70 23.98
N SER A 354 17.89 20.74 24.91
CA SER A 354 19.16 21.37 24.56
C SER A 354 19.90 20.58 23.51
N HIS A 355 19.52 19.37 23.12
CA HIS A 355 20.07 18.73 21.91
C HIS A 355 19.73 19.46 20.60
N SER A 356 18.89 20.50 20.62
CA SER A 356 18.76 21.45 19.51
C SER A 356 19.84 22.55 19.51
N VAL A 357 20.68 22.69 20.55
CA VAL A 357 21.68 23.78 20.70
C VAL A 357 23.01 23.40 21.43
N ALA A 358 23.06 22.36 22.25
CA ALA A 358 24.21 21.93 23.05
C ALA A 358 24.10 20.42 23.35
N GLY A 359 24.93 19.63 22.66
CA GLY A 359 24.93 18.17 22.73
C GLY A 359 25.40 17.56 24.05
N TYR A 360 25.20 16.26 24.12
CA TYR A 360 25.63 15.31 25.14
C TYR A 360 27.10 15.47 25.57
N ASN A 361 27.38 15.38 26.88
CA ASN A 361 28.72 15.57 27.44
C ASN A 361 28.95 14.66 28.67
N ASN A 362 29.64 13.53 28.51
CA ASN A 362 29.84 12.52 29.58
C ASN A 362 31.13 12.74 30.39
N ASN A 363 31.53 13.99 30.63
CA ASN A 363 32.70 14.28 31.48
C ASN A 363 32.35 15.40 32.46
N GLU A 364 32.48 15.14 33.75
CA GLU A 364 32.12 16.06 34.84
C GLU A 364 32.83 17.43 34.79
N ASP A 365 34.03 17.51 34.23
CA ASP A 365 34.78 18.77 34.01
C ASP A 365 34.13 19.76 33.02
N ARG A 366 33.05 19.34 32.38
CA ARG A 366 32.49 19.94 31.18
C ARG A 366 31.01 20.34 31.34
N TYR A 367 30.47 20.21 32.56
CA TYR A 367 29.14 20.67 32.96
C TYR A 367 29.07 22.20 33.21
N HIS A 368 30.21 22.88 33.10
CA HIS A 368 30.31 24.31 32.88
C HIS A 368 30.79 24.58 31.46
N SER A 369 29.88 25.07 30.61
CA SER A 369 30.16 25.46 29.22
C SER A 369 31.35 26.42 29.11
N LYS A 370 32.50 25.94 28.61
CA LYS A 370 33.54 26.82 28.05
C LYS A 370 33.23 27.07 26.56
N PHE A 371 32.94 28.33 26.25
CA PHE A 371 32.68 28.89 24.90
C PHE A 371 33.81 28.57 23.88
N PRO A 372 33.52 28.62 22.55
CA PRO A 372 34.43 28.19 21.48
C PRO A 372 35.81 28.89 21.52
N TYR A 373 36.87 28.11 21.28
CA TYR A 373 38.27 28.56 21.25
C TYR A 373 38.91 28.26 19.89
N ILE A 374 39.72 29.19 19.37
CA ILE A 374 40.55 29.01 18.16
C ILE A 374 42.03 29.00 18.55
N SER A 375 42.80 28.01 18.11
CA SER A 375 44.26 28.03 18.18
C SER A 375 44.85 28.59 16.89
N ALA A 376 45.66 29.64 16.98
CA ALA A 376 46.49 30.14 15.89
C ALA A 376 47.95 29.68 16.06
N THR A 377 48.59 29.28 14.96
CA THR A 377 50.04 29.03 14.93
C THR A 377 50.80 30.36 14.94
N ARG A 378 51.62 30.54 15.98
CA ARG A 378 52.48 31.70 16.31
C ARG A 378 51.76 32.98 16.78
N ASN A 379 51.88 33.19 18.10
CA ASN A 379 51.58 34.39 18.89
C ASN A 379 50.11 34.77 19.14
N LYS A 380 49.85 34.92 20.45
CA LYS A 380 48.58 35.19 21.15
C LYS A 380 47.69 36.26 20.49
N THR A 381 46.42 35.87 20.38
CA THR A 381 45.20 36.71 20.39
C THR A 381 44.93 37.62 19.20
N ILE A 382 44.45 37.10 18.05
CA ILE A 382 43.79 37.95 17.04
C ILE A 382 42.78 37.16 16.16
N VAL A 383 41.71 36.64 16.74
CA VAL A 383 40.45 36.41 16.01
C VAL A 383 39.34 36.76 17.00
N THR A 384 38.57 37.81 16.71
CA THR A 384 37.38 38.13 17.52
C THR A 384 36.19 37.47 16.82
N ILE A 385 35.60 36.46 17.47
CA ILE A 385 34.29 35.93 17.08
C ILE A 385 33.27 36.49 18.06
N LYS A 386 32.37 37.35 17.58
CA LYS A 386 31.16 37.71 18.32
C LYS A 386 30.04 36.84 17.76
N GLY A 387 29.46 35.99 18.61
CA GLY A 387 28.31 35.18 18.25
C GLY A 387 27.24 35.32 19.33
N GLU A 388 26.03 35.66 18.92
CA GLU A 388 24.83 35.41 19.72
C GLU A 388 24.04 34.29 19.03
N PRO A 389 23.62 33.23 19.76
CA PRO A 389 22.64 32.31 19.23
C PRO A 389 21.31 33.05 19.08
N ILE A 390 20.90 33.33 17.84
CA ILE A 390 19.57 33.88 17.57
C ILE A 390 18.56 32.74 17.80
N LYS A 391 17.61 32.99 18.72
CA LYS A 391 16.51 32.07 19.03
C LYS A 391 15.79 31.65 17.74
N SER A 392 15.38 30.38 17.71
CA SER A 392 14.58 29.74 16.66
C SER A 392 13.60 30.70 16.00
N VAL A 393 13.74 30.93 14.70
CA VAL A 393 12.74 31.67 13.94
C VAL A 393 11.71 30.65 13.46
N VAL A 394 10.49 30.75 13.99
CA VAL A 394 9.35 29.98 13.49
C VAL A 394 8.97 30.56 12.14
N TYR A 395 9.31 29.86 11.05
CA TYR A 395 8.73 30.16 9.75
C TYR A 395 7.35 29.49 9.66
N ASN A 396 6.30 30.25 9.96
CA ASN A 396 4.96 29.94 9.45
C ASN A 396 4.92 30.30 7.97
N GLN A 397 5.49 29.43 7.13
CA GLN A 397 5.36 29.51 5.68
C GLN A 397 5.06 28.10 5.16
N PRO A 398 3.85 27.85 4.62
CA PRO A 398 3.56 26.61 3.92
C PRO A 398 4.27 26.65 2.56
N PHE A 399 5.38 25.92 2.42
CA PHE A 399 5.96 25.72 1.09
C PHE A 399 5.18 24.64 0.35
N SER A 400 4.50 25.09 -0.71
CA SER A 400 4.11 24.37 -1.94
C SER A 400 3.32 23.06 -1.83
N ASN A 401 2.06 23.20 -2.25
CA ASN A 401 1.24 22.25 -3.02
C ASN A 401 0.47 21.18 -2.25
N TYR A 402 -0.59 21.64 -1.58
CA TYR A 402 -1.76 20.82 -1.24
C TYR A 402 -2.53 20.41 -2.51
N GLN A 403 -2.63 21.29 -3.51
CA GLN A 403 -3.33 21.00 -4.77
C GLN A 403 -2.63 19.92 -5.61
N GLU A 404 -1.30 19.96 -5.76
CA GLU A 404 -0.60 18.88 -6.50
C GLU A 404 -0.65 17.53 -5.76
N ARG A 405 -0.86 17.55 -4.44
CA ARG A 405 -1.12 16.34 -3.65
C ARG A 405 -2.51 15.79 -3.93
N ILE A 406 -3.55 16.63 -3.98
CA ILE A 406 -4.89 16.20 -4.43
C ILE A 406 -4.82 15.62 -5.84
N ASP A 407 -4.10 16.27 -6.76
CA ASP A 407 -3.97 15.81 -8.14
C ASP A 407 -3.20 14.47 -8.23
N SER A 408 -2.19 14.27 -7.37
CA SER A 408 -1.43 13.01 -7.29
C SER A 408 -2.23 11.87 -6.67
N VAL A 409 -3.01 12.16 -5.62
CA VAL A 409 -3.93 11.20 -4.98
C VAL A 409 -5.00 10.76 -5.96
N ASN A 410 -5.63 11.69 -6.67
CA ASN A 410 -6.65 11.36 -7.67
C ASN A 410 -6.09 10.51 -8.81
N LYS A 411 -4.83 10.75 -9.21
CA LYS A 411 -4.16 9.97 -10.25
C LYS A 411 -3.81 8.55 -9.78
N LEU A 412 -3.36 8.38 -8.54
CA LEU A 412 -3.12 7.05 -7.97
C LEU A 412 -4.43 6.29 -7.70
N LEU A 413 -5.49 6.97 -7.28
CA LEU A 413 -6.83 6.41 -7.17
C LEU A 413 -7.31 5.85 -8.52
N GLU A 414 -7.10 6.59 -9.61
CA GLU A 414 -7.43 6.14 -10.97
C GLU A 414 -6.59 4.94 -11.39
N ILE A 415 -5.29 4.91 -11.06
CA ILE A 415 -4.42 3.76 -11.29
C ILE A 415 -4.90 2.54 -10.49
N ALA A 416 -5.19 2.70 -9.19
CA ALA A 416 -5.69 1.64 -8.32
C ALA A 416 -7.02 1.05 -8.82
N LYS A 417 -7.95 1.91 -9.28
CA LYS A 417 -9.22 1.47 -9.90
C LYS A 417 -9.00 0.64 -11.16
N ASN A 418 -7.96 0.96 -11.94
CA ASN A 418 -7.66 0.30 -13.20
C ASN A 418 -6.83 -0.99 -13.04
N THR A 419 -6.01 -1.09 -12.00
CA THR A 419 -5.09 -2.23 -11.82
C THR A 419 -5.61 -3.28 -10.85
N GLU A 420 -6.49 -2.92 -9.91
CA GLU A 420 -7.00 -3.76 -8.80
C GLU A 420 -5.91 -4.45 -7.96
N LYS A 421 -4.64 -4.06 -8.11
CA LYS A 421 -3.54 -4.65 -7.35
C LYS A 421 -3.55 -4.10 -5.94
N GLU A 422 -3.45 -5.01 -4.97
CA GLU A 422 -3.33 -4.68 -3.55
C GLU A 422 -2.23 -3.63 -3.27
N GLU A 423 -1.15 -3.69 -4.04
CA GLU A 423 0.01 -2.78 -3.97
C GLU A 423 -0.35 -1.36 -4.41
N ASP A 424 -1.09 -1.20 -5.51
CA ASP A 424 -1.50 0.11 -6.07
C ASP A 424 -2.64 0.72 -5.24
N ILE A 425 -3.58 -0.11 -4.75
CA ILE A 425 -4.65 0.32 -3.83
C ILE A 425 -4.04 0.81 -2.51
N LYS A 426 -3.05 0.08 -2.00
CA LYS A 426 -2.31 0.45 -0.80
C LYS A 426 -1.52 1.74 -1.00
N GLU A 427 -0.83 1.91 -2.12
CA GLU A 427 -0.10 3.13 -2.45
C GLU A 427 -1.03 4.35 -2.59
N ALA A 428 -2.19 4.17 -3.24
CA ALA A 428 -3.21 5.21 -3.35
C ALA A 428 -3.86 5.54 -1.98
N ARG A 429 -4.08 4.55 -1.11
CA ARG A 429 -4.67 4.73 0.23
C ARG A 429 -3.70 5.44 1.16
N GLU A 430 -2.45 5.03 1.14
CA GLU A 430 -1.35 5.68 1.87
C GLU A 430 -1.23 7.14 1.41
N LEU A 431 -1.25 7.43 0.10
CA LEU A 431 -1.19 8.82 -0.35
C LEU A 431 -2.46 9.63 -0.02
N ALA A 432 -3.65 9.06 -0.14
CA ALA A 432 -4.92 9.72 0.20
C ALA A 432 -5.01 10.09 1.69
N GLN A 433 -4.46 9.24 2.56
CA GLN A 433 -4.42 9.49 4.01
C GLN A 433 -3.57 10.71 4.37
N THR A 434 -2.66 11.14 3.48
CA THR A 434 -1.79 12.32 3.64
C THR A 434 -2.47 13.68 3.36
N LEU A 435 -3.71 13.68 2.85
CA LEU A 435 -4.50 14.92 2.69
C LEU A 435 -4.95 15.44 4.06
N ILE A 436 -4.80 16.74 4.32
CA ILE A 436 -5.31 17.43 5.52
C ILE A 436 -6.83 17.31 5.55
N ASP A 437 -7.43 17.01 6.72
CA ASP A 437 -8.87 16.75 6.94
C ASP A 437 -9.78 17.65 6.10
N SER A 438 -10.14 17.13 4.93
CA SER A 438 -11.08 17.69 3.97
C SER A 438 -12.06 16.60 3.55
N GLU A 439 -13.23 17.02 3.10
CA GLU A 439 -14.28 16.15 2.55
C GLU A 439 -13.74 15.26 1.41
N GLU A 440 -12.70 15.70 0.69
CA GLU A 440 -12.05 14.91 -0.36
C GLU A 440 -11.26 13.70 0.17
N ARG A 441 -10.62 13.81 1.35
CA ARG A 441 -9.90 12.66 1.95
C ARG A 441 -10.85 11.53 2.31
N GLU A 442 -11.95 11.85 2.97
CA GLU A 442 -12.93 10.83 3.35
C GLU A 442 -13.53 10.17 2.11
N THR A 443 -13.82 10.95 1.06
CA THR A 443 -14.37 10.44 -0.19
C THR A 443 -13.39 9.47 -0.89
N ILE A 444 -12.11 9.84 -1.00
CA ILE A 444 -11.11 9.03 -1.71
C ILE A 444 -10.77 7.75 -0.94
N LEU A 445 -10.63 7.81 0.39
CA LEU A 445 -10.37 6.63 1.21
C LEU A 445 -11.52 5.63 1.17
N LYS A 446 -12.76 6.13 1.21
CA LYS A 446 -13.94 5.28 1.01
C LYS A 446 -13.86 4.60 -0.36
N GLN A 447 -13.59 5.33 -1.45
CA GLN A 447 -13.48 4.73 -2.79
C GLN A 447 -12.39 3.65 -2.90
N LEU A 448 -11.27 3.80 -2.19
CA LEU A 448 -10.17 2.82 -2.18
C LEU A 448 -10.53 1.54 -1.39
N ASP A 449 -11.36 1.64 -0.36
CA ASP A 449 -11.85 0.50 0.44
C ASP A 449 -12.74 -0.47 -0.33
N TYR A 450 -13.28 -0.02 -1.47
CA TYR A 450 -14.13 -0.82 -2.33
C TYR A 450 -13.39 -1.47 -3.51
N ILE A 451 -12.12 -1.12 -3.77
CA ILE A 451 -11.32 -1.70 -4.86
C ILE A 451 -10.83 -3.09 -4.44
N GLY A 452 -10.91 -4.07 -5.35
CA GLY A 452 -10.50 -5.46 -5.11
C GLY A 452 -11.48 -6.30 -4.27
N LYS A 453 -12.53 -5.67 -3.72
CA LYS A 453 -13.64 -6.35 -3.02
C LYS A 453 -14.84 -6.61 -3.94
N SER A 454 -14.61 -6.67 -5.25
CA SER A 454 -15.68 -6.69 -6.26
C SER A 454 -16.70 -7.80 -6.03
N ASP A 455 -16.28 -9.00 -5.62
CA ASP A 455 -17.20 -10.12 -5.32
C ASP A 455 -17.98 -9.94 -4.00
N GLU A 456 -17.34 -9.40 -2.96
CA GLU A 456 -17.98 -9.14 -1.67
C GLU A 456 -18.98 -7.98 -1.75
N LEU A 457 -18.63 -6.93 -2.50
CA LEU A 457 -19.51 -5.81 -2.86
C LEU A 457 -20.67 -6.24 -3.72
N LYS A 458 -20.43 -7.03 -4.78
CA LYS A 458 -21.52 -7.59 -5.61
C LYS A 458 -22.46 -8.44 -4.76
N SER A 459 -21.94 -9.18 -3.79
CA SER A 459 -22.77 -9.95 -2.86
C SER A 459 -23.55 -9.07 -1.88
N GLN A 460 -22.94 -8.03 -1.30
CA GLN A 460 -23.62 -7.11 -0.36
C GLN A 460 -24.64 -6.23 -1.07
N ILE A 461 -24.25 -5.59 -2.19
CA ILE A 461 -25.13 -4.79 -3.05
C ILE A 461 -26.24 -5.70 -3.59
N GLY A 462 -25.91 -6.90 -4.07
CA GLY A 462 -26.91 -7.86 -4.52
C GLY A 462 -27.90 -8.24 -3.42
N THR A 463 -27.44 -8.42 -2.18
CA THR A 463 -28.33 -8.71 -1.03
C THR A 463 -29.23 -7.51 -0.70
N LEU A 464 -28.67 -6.30 -0.64
CA LEU A 464 -29.43 -5.07 -0.37
C LEU A 464 -30.44 -4.76 -1.49
N VAL A 465 -30.03 -4.94 -2.75
CA VAL A 465 -30.90 -4.81 -3.91
C VAL A 465 -32.02 -5.84 -3.85
N VAL A 466 -31.73 -7.11 -3.59
CA VAL A 466 -32.75 -8.16 -3.45
C VAL A 466 -33.69 -7.87 -2.28
N ASP A 467 -33.18 -7.41 -1.14
CA ASP A 467 -33.98 -7.04 0.03
C ASP A 467 -34.90 -5.86 -0.29
N LEU A 468 -34.39 -4.83 -0.96
CA LEU A 468 -35.15 -3.62 -1.31
C LEU A 468 -36.13 -3.88 -2.46
N GLU A 469 -35.73 -4.64 -3.48
CA GLU A 469 -36.57 -5.03 -4.62
C GLU A 469 -37.69 -5.99 -4.23
N ASN A 470 -37.51 -6.81 -3.19
CA ASN A 470 -38.54 -7.74 -2.71
C ASN A 470 -39.32 -7.25 -1.49
N SER A 471 -38.92 -6.13 -0.89
CA SER A 471 -39.66 -5.53 0.21
C SER A 471 -40.94 -4.84 -0.27
N ASP A 472 -42.02 -5.01 0.50
CA ASP A 472 -43.30 -4.33 0.28
C ASP A 472 -43.19 -2.80 0.42
N THR A 473 -42.27 -2.33 1.27
CA THR A 473 -41.93 -0.91 1.48
C THR A 473 -40.43 -0.72 1.51
N ILE A 474 -39.91 0.38 0.95
CA ILE A 474 -38.47 0.67 0.98
C ILE A 474 -38.04 0.99 2.42
N ASP A 475 -37.18 0.13 2.97
CA ASP A 475 -36.49 0.42 4.22
C ASP A 475 -35.48 1.54 3.98
N THR A 476 -35.75 2.72 4.55
CA THR A 476 -34.93 3.92 4.36
C THR A 476 -33.49 3.72 4.81
N ASN A 477 -33.26 2.97 5.89
CA ASN A 477 -31.90 2.73 6.38
C ASN A 477 -31.12 1.87 5.40
N LYS A 478 -31.75 0.80 4.89
CA LYS A 478 -31.14 -0.07 3.87
C LYS A 478 -30.95 0.65 2.52
N PHE A 479 -31.85 1.57 2.15
CA PHE A 479 -31.71 2.35 0.93
C PHE A 479 -30.56 3.36 1.03
N GLU A 480 -30.44 4.09 2.14
CA GLU A 480 -29.30 4.99 2.34
C GLU A 480 -27.98 4.20 2.45
N GLU A 481 -28.00 2.99 3.02
CA GLU A 481 -26.87 2.06 3.00
C GLU A 481 -26.50 1.63 1.56
N LEU A 482 -27.47 1.21 0.74
CA LEU A 482 -27.25 0.86 -0.67
C LEU A 482 -26.69 2.04 -1.47
N LYS A 483 -27.25 3.24 -1.26
CA LYS A 483 -26.82 4.48 -1.92
C LYS A 483 -25.41 4.89 -1.48
N GLU A 484 -25.07 4.75 -0.20
CA GLU A 484 -23.73 5.01 0.30
C GLU A 484 -22.71 4.02 -0.29
N ILE A 485 -23.05 2.73 -0.35
CA ILE A 485 -22.17 1.71 -0.95
C ILE A 485 -21.96 1.98 -2.44
N LEU A 486 -23.01 2.26 -3.21
CA LEU A 486 -22.92 2.51 -4.66
C LEU A 486 -22.18 3.80 -5.00
N ASN A 487 -22.34 4.87 -4.23
CA ASN A 487 -21.62 6.14 -4.45
C ASN A 487 -20.10 5.98 -4.32
N ASN A 488 -19.64 4.96 -3.60
CA ASN A 488 -18.23 4.71 -3.34
C ASN A 488 -17.68 3.48 -4.08
N ALA A 489 -18.54 2.68 -4.71
CA ALA A 489 -18.15 1.49 -5.47
C ALA A 489 -17.46 1.84 -6.81
N PRO A 490 -16.60 0.96 -7.36
CA PRO A 490 -16.03 1.10 -8.70
C PRO A 490 -17.12 1.25 -9.79
N GLU A 491 -16.83 2.05 -10.82
CA GLU A 491 -17.80 2.41 -11.87
C GLU A 491 -18.38 1.19 -12.61
N GLU A 492 -17.60 0.11 -12.70
CA GLU A 492 -18.01 -1.17 -13.27
C GLU A 492 -19.11 -1.86 -12.43
N ILE A 493 -18.99 -1.87 -11.10
CA ILE A 493 -20.01 -2.40 -10.18
C ILE A 493 -21.25 -1.49 -10.18
N VAL A 494 -21.03 -0.17 -10.16
CA VAL A 494 -22.12 0.80 -10.25
C VAL A 494 -22.92 0.58 -11.54
N SER A 495 -22.24 0.34 -12.66
CA SER A 495 -22.89 0.08 -13.96
C SER A 495 -23.71 -1.21 -13.96
N GLU A 496 -23.22 -2.27 -13.29
CA GLU A 496 -23.89 -3.57 -13.18
C GLU A 496 -25.21 -3.47 -12.40
N PHE A 497 -25.22 -2.72 -11.29
CA PHE A 497 -26.42 -2.55 -10.47
C PHE A 497 -27.24 -1.31 -10.80
N LYS A 498 -26.80 -0.46 -11.72
CA LYS A 498 -27.43 0.83 -12.05
C LYS A 498 -28.92 0.70 -12.33
N THR A 499 -29.29 -0.27 -13.16
CA THR A 499 -30.71 -0.48 -13.52
C THR A 499 -31.56 -0.88 -12.32
N ALA A 500 -31.02 -1.71 -11.41
CA ALA A 500 -31.73 -2.15 -10.21
C ALA A 500 -31.79 -1.02 -9.17
N TYR A 501 -30.70 -0.28 -8.99
CA TYR A 501 -30.66 0.90 -8.12
C TYR A 501 -31.62 1.99 -8.61
N ASP A 502 -31.67 2.29 -9.91
CA ASP A 502 -32.59 3.28 -10.48
C ASP A 502 -34.06 2.90 -10.21
N LYS A 503 -34.40 1.60 -10.31
CA LYS A 503 -35.74 1.09 -9.95
C LYS A 503 -36.03 1.31 -8.46
N VAL A 504 -35.10 0.94 -7.57
CA VAL A 504 -35.24 1.09 -6.12
C VAL A 504 -35.31 2.55 -5.70
N GLN A 505 -34.47 3.42 -6.29
CA GLN A 505 -34.48 4.87 -6.06
C GLN A 505 -35.81 5.48 -6.49
N LYS A 506 -36.34 5.11 -7.66
CA LYS A 506 -37.67 5.58 -8.08
C LYS A 506 -38.76 5.15 -7.12
N ARG A 507 -38.72 3.92 -6.59
CA ARG A 507 -39.66 3.48 -5.55
C ARG A 507 -39.52 4.31 -4.27
N TYR A 508 -38.30 4.60 -3.83
CA TYR A 508 -38.04 5.43 -2.66
C TYR A 508 -38.58 6.86 -2.81
N GLU A 509 -38.34 7.48 -3.97
CA GLU A 509 -38.88 8.81 -4.30
C GLU A 509 -40.41 8.82 -4.27
N ILE A 510 -41.06 7.80 -4.86
CA ILE A 510 -42.52 7.64 -4.83
C ILE A 510 -43.03 7.48 -3.40
N GLU A 511 -42.42 6.61 -2.59
CA GLU A 511 -42.88 6.34 -1.22
C GLU A 511 -42.71 7.55 -0.28
N ASN A 512 -41.62 8.31 -0.43
CA ASN A 512 -41.42 9.53 0.34
C ASN A 512 -42.40 10.63 -0.09
N LEU A 513 -42.63 10.79 -1.40
CA LEU A 513 -43.60 11.76 -1.89
C LEU A 513 -45.03 11.36 -1.49
N ILE A 514 -45.36 10.07 -1.43
CA ILE A 514 -46.61 9.57 -0.84
C ILE A 514 -46.72 10.02 0.63
N LYS A 515 -45.70 9.80 1.46
CA LYS A 515 -45.70 10.23 2.87
C LYS A 515 -45.82 11.75 3.03
N GLU A 516 -45.13 12.51 2.18
CA GLU A 516 -45.21 13.97 2.16
C GLU A 516 -46.63 14.42 1.76
N THR A 517 -47.22 13.78 0.75
CA THR A 517 -48.59 14.05 0.29
C THR A 517 -49.63 13.66 1.34
N GLU A 518 -49.41 12.58 2.09
CA GLU A 518 -50.21 12.19 3.25
C GLU A 518 -50.16 13.26 4.36
N GLY A 519 -48.99 13.87 4.59
CA GLY A 519 -48.80 14.94 5.59
C GLY A 519 -49.27 16.32 5.14
N ASN A 520 -49.22 16.60 3.83
CA ASN A 520 -49.61 17.86 3.21
C ASN A 520 -50.28 17.63 1.85
N LEU A 521 -51.57 17.32 1.89
CA LEU A 521 -52.37 16.94 0.73
C LEU A 521 -52.77 18.17 -0.12
N THR A 522 -52.03 18.40 -1.20
CA THR A 522 -52.18 19.50 -2.17
C THR A 522 -52.17 18.99 -3.62
N GLU A 523 -52.78 19.77 -4.54
CA GLU A 523 -52.76 19.48 -5.99
C GLU A 523 -51.33 19.38 -6.53
N GLU A 524 -50.44 20.29 -6.11
CA GLU A 524 -49.04 20.30 -6.53
C GLU A 524 -48.31 19.00 -6.15
N ASN A 525 -48.56 18.46 -4.96
CA ASN A 525 -47.94 17.21 -4.51
C ASN A 525 -48.51 15.99 -5.23
N LEU A 526 -49.82 15.99 -5.53
CA LEU A 526 -50.44 14.95 -6.36
C LEU A 526 -49.95 14.98 -7.81
N ASP A 527 -49.80 16.15 -8.42
CA ASP A 527 -49.25 16.31 -9.76
C ASP A 527 -47.80 15.83 -9.83
N LYS A 528 -46.97 16.17 -8.83
CA LYS A 528 -45.61 15.65 -8.72
C LYS A 528 -45.62 14.12 -8.63
N LEU A 529 -46.53 13.54 -7.84
CA LEU A 529 -46.65 12.09 -7.64
C LEU A 529 -47.14 11.37 -8.91
N SER A 530 -48.13 11.93 -9.61
CA SER A 530 -48.63 11.40 -10.88
C SER A 530 -47.53 11.40 -11.95
N ASN A 531 -46.83 12.54 -12.11
CA ASN A 531 -45.73 12.65 -13.06
C ASN A 531 -44.59 11.68 -12.76
N LEU A 532 -44.32 11.42 -11.47
CA LEU A 532 -43.31 10.44 -11.08
C LEU A 532 -43.77 9.01 -11.41
N LEU A 533 -45.03 8.66 -11.13
CA LEU A 533 -45.60 7.33 -11.40
C LEU A 533 -45.67 7.00 -12.91
N ASP A 534 -45.98 7.99 -13.75
CA ASP A 534 -46.07 7.82 -15.21
C ASP A 534 -44.70 7.56 -15.84
N ASN A 535 -43.64 8.21 -15.32
CA ASN A 535 -42.27 8.11 -15.83
C ASN A 535 -41.39 7.11 -15.08
N ALA A 536 -41.91 6.45 -14.04
CA ALA A 536 -41.15 5.50 -13.24
C ALA A 536 -41.01 4.14 -13.94
N ASN A 537 -39.77 3.76 -14.21
CA ASN A 537 -39.36 2.41 -14.61
C ASN A 537 -39.26 1.53 -13.34
N ILE A 538 -40.38 1.03 -12.83
CA ILE A 538 -40.49 0.16 -11.64
C ILE A 538 -41.32 -1.10 -11.97
N GLU A 539 -41.17 -2.18 -11.20
CA GLU A 539 -41.90 -3.43 -11.45
C GLU A 539 -43.42 -3.29 -11.29
N ASP A 540 -44.18 -3.95 -12.16
CA ASP A 540 -45.65 -3.87 -12.23
C ASP A 540 -46.34 -4.21 -10.90
N LYS A 541 -45.78 -5.15 -10.12
CA LYS A 541 -46.33 -5.54 -8.81
C LYS A 541 -46.43 -4.37 -7.82
N TYR A 542 -45.46 -3.46 -7.84
CA TYR A 542 -45.46 -2.28 -6.96
C TYR A 542 -46.19 -1.12 -7.58
N LYS A 543 -46.10 -0.98 -8.91
CA LYS A 543 -46.78 0.07 -9.66
C LYS A 543 -48.29 0.05 -9.39
N LEU A 544 -48.91 -1.13 -9.38
CA LEU A 544 -50.33 -1.29 -9.02
C LEU A 544 -50.64 -0.85 -7.57
N SER A 545 -49.76 -1.16 -6.62
CA SER A 545 -49.93 -0.76 -5.21
C SER A 545 -49.80 0.75 -5.03
N TYR A 546 -48.81 1.39 -5.66
CA TYR A 546 -48.65 2.84 -5.59
C TYR A 546 -49.72 3.59 -6.36
N ILE A 547 -50.18 3.08 -7.51
CA ILE A 547 -51.37 3.61 -8.20
C ILE A 547 -52.57 3.53 -7.27
N SER A 548 -52.78 2.40 -6.57
CA SER A 548 -53.89 2.29 -5.61
C SER A 548 -53.77 3.28 -4.44
N LYS A 549 -52.56 3.55 -3.93
CA LYS A 549 -52.31 4.59 -2.91
C LYS A 549 -52.53 6.00 -3.46
N TYR A 550 -52.06 6.26 -4.68
CA TYR A 550 -52.30 7.52 -5.39
C TYR A 550 -53.79 7.72 -5.62
N ASP A 551 -54.53 6.73 -6.12
CA ASP A 551 -55.98 6.77 -6.31
C ASP A 551 -56.68 7.02 -4.98
N LYS A 552 -56.19 6.44 -3.88
CA LYS A 552 -56.71 6.74 -2.55
C LYS A 552 -56.43 8.18 -2.12
N LEU A 553 -55.22 8.69 -2.30
CA LEU A 553 -54.85 10.08 -1.97
C LEU A 553 -55.56 11.09 -2.87
N LEU A 554 -55.71 10.77 -4.15
CA LEU A 554 -56.49 11.53 -5.12
C LEU A 554 -57.95 11.48 -4.73
N ASN A 555 -58.49 10.35 -4.29
CA ASN A 555 -59.84 10.26 -3.73
C ASN A 555 -59.98 11.02 -2.42
N ASP A 556 -58.98 11.02 -1.53
CA ASP A 556 -59.00 11.75 -0.26
C ASP A 556 -58.86 13.27 -0.51
N TYR A 557 -58.10 13.68 -1.52
CA TYR A 557 -58.00 15.07 -1.96
C TYR A 557 -59.27 15.50 -2.68
N THR A 558 -59.78 14.66 -3.58
CA THR A 558 -61.08 14.84 -4.22
C THR A 558 -62.15 14.90 -3.16
N LYS A 559 -62.09 14.08 -2.10
CA LYS A 559 -63.00 14.11 -0.96
C LYS A 559 -62.82 15.35 -0.11
N LYS A 560 -61.60 15.85 0.09
CA LYS A 560 -61.32 17.12 0.80
C LYS A 560 -61.85 18.31 0.00
N VAL A 561 -61.61 18.34 -1.31
CA VAL A 561 -62.15 19.32 -2.25
C VAL A 561 -63.67 19.17 -2.32
N GLU A 562 -64.19 17.95 -2.35
CA GLU A 562 -65.62 17.66 -2.32
C GLU A 562 -66.23 18.01 -0.96
N GLU A 563 -65.54 17.87 0.18
CA GLU A 563 -65.98 18.25 1.52
C GLU A 563 -65.95 19.78 1.67
N GLU A 564 -64.96 20.47 1.11
CA GLU A 564 -64.92 21.93 0.99
C GLU A 564 -66.01 22.44 0.04
N GLU A 565 -66.20 21.78 -1.11
CA GLU A 565 -67.29 22.06 -2.05
C GLU A 565 -68.65 21.67 -1.48
N GLN A 566 -68.74 20.64 -0.63
CA GLN A 566 -69.95 20.13 0.02
C GLN A 566 -70.27 20.97 1.24
N ALA A 567 -69.29 21.56 1.93
CA ALA A 567 -69.51 22.60 2.93
C ALA A 567 -69.97 23.92 2.28
N LYS A 568 -69.36 24.30 1.15
CA LYS A 568 -69.77 25.46 0.33
C LYS A 568 -71.14 25.24 -0.31
N TYR A 569 -71.43 24.02 -0.75
CA TYR A 569 -72.71 23.60 -1.28
C TYR A 569 -73.76 23.43 -0.18
N ALA A 570 -73.41 22.94 1.01
CA ALA A 570 -74.30 22.87 2.16
C ALA A 570 -74.71 24.28 2.61
N ALA A 571 -73.79 25.25 2.55
CA ALA A 571 -74.12 26.66 2.77
C ALA A 571 -75.06 27.22 1.69
N LYS A 572 -74.83 26.90 0.40
CA LYS A 572 -75.73 27.26 -0.72
C LYS A 572 -77.11 26.60 -0.60
N LEU A 573 -77.15 25.31 -0.27
CA LEU A 573 -78.36 24.53 -0.06
C LEU A 573 -79.14 25.10 1.13
N GLN A 574 -78.49 25.40 2.25
CA GLN A 574 -79.11 26.03 3.40
C GLN A 574 -79.70 27.40 3.06
N ALA A 575 -79.00 28.21 2.25
CA ALA A 575 -79.51 29.50 1.79
C ALA A 575 -80.74 29.35 0.86
N ALA A 576 -80.70 28.40 -0.07
CA ALA A 576 -81.80 28.09 -0.97
C ALA A 576 -83.01 27.51 -0.22
N THR A 577 -82.80 26.60 0.75
CA THR A 577 -83.87 26.05 1.60
C THR A 577 -84.56 27.16 2.39
N LYS A 578 -83.81 28.09 2.99
CA LYS A 578 -84.38 29.26 3.66
C LYS A 578 -85.19 30.16 2.71
N ALA A 579 -84.74 30.33 1.47
CA ALA A 579 -85.48 31.10 0.47
C ALA A 579 -86.77 30.40 0.04
N VAL A 580 -86.76 29.07 -0.09
CA VAL A 580 -87.96 28.25 -0.37
C VAL A 580 -88.95 28.32 0.79
N GLU A 581 -88.49 28.17 2.04
CA GLU A 581 -89.33 28.35 3.23
C GLU A 581 -89.97 29.74 3.28
N LYS A 582 -89.22 30.78 2.87
CA LYS A 582 -89.76 32.13 2.74
C LYS A 582 -90.86 32.20 1.66
N ALA A 583 -90.65 31.59 0.49
CA ALA A 583 -91.61 31.54 -0.60
C ALA A 583 -92.87 30.73 -0.25
N GLU A 584 -92.73 29.64 0.50
CA GLU A 584 -93.84 28.83 1.03
C GLU A 584 -94.76 29.64 1.94
N ASN A 585 -94.15 30.51 2.75
CA ASN A 585 -94.87 31.39 3.65
C ASN A 585 -95.51 32.58 2.91
N SER A 586 -94.79 33.21 1.96
CA SER A 586 -95.26 34.41 1.28
C SER A 586 -96.23 34.15 0.13
N LYS A 587 -96.12 32.99 -0.53
CA LYS A 587 -96.93 32.54 -1.68
C LYS A 587 -97.04 33.58 -2.80
N ASN A 588 -95.97 34.33 -3.05
CA ASN A 588 -95.90 35.31 -4.12
C ASN A 588 -94.91 34.87 -5.21
N GLN A 589 -95.13 35.35 -6.46
CA GLN A 589 -94.32 34.93 -7.60
C GLN A 589 -92.85 35.36 -7.47
N THR A 590 -92.59 36.55 -6.90
CA THR A 590 -91.22 37.09 -6.79
C THR A 590 -90.33 36.30 -5.83
N ASP A 591 -90.84 35.87 -4.69
CA ASP A 591 -90.11 35.01 -3.75
C ASP A 591 -89.96 33.60 -4.34
N VAL A 592 -90.96 33.10 -5.09
CA VAL A 592 -90.83 31.84 -5.83
C VAL A 592 -89.76 31.94 -6.91
N ASP A 593 -89.69 33.03 -7.67
CA ASP A 593 -88.68 33.23 -8.73
C ASP A 593 -87.27 33.38 -8.14
N ASN A 594 -87.14 34.12 -7.04
CA ASN A 594 -85.86 34.26 -6.32
C ASN A 594 -85.40 32.92 -5.72
N ALA A 595 -86.31 32.19 -5.07
CA ALA A 595 -86.03 30.87 -4.53
C ALA A 595 -85.73 29.86 -5.65
N ARG A 596 -86.42 29.93 -6.79
CA ARG A 596 -86.21 29.09 -7.97
C ARG A 596 -84.87 29.42 -8.64
N GLY A 597 -84.45 30.69 -8.65
CA GLY A 597 -83.12 31.10 -9.10
C GLY A 597 -82.00 30.47 -8.25
N LEU A 598 -82.14 30.53 -6.92
CA LEU A 598 -81.19 29.89 -5.99
C LEU A 598 -81.25 28.36 -6.10
N ALA A 599 -82.43 27.75 -6.15
CA ALA A 599 -82.62 26.31 -6.29
C ALA A 599 -82.10 25.78 -7.64
N ASN A 600 -82.24 26.55 -8.72
CA ASN A 600 -81.72 26.17 -10.04
C ASN A 600 -80.19 26.17 -10.12
N SER A 601 -79.53 26.87 -9.20
CA SER A 601 -78.07 26.84 -9.03
C SER A 601 -77.57 25.65 -8.20
N LEU A 602 -78.48 24.83 -7.66
CA LEU A 602 -78.16 23.62 -6.90
C LEU A 602 -78.05 22.38 -7.78
N LYS A 603 -77.55 21.28 -7.20
CA LYS A 603 -77.43 19.97 -7.87
C LYS A 603 -78.83 19.42 -8.17
N ALA A 604 -78.94 18.63 -9.24
CA ALA A 604 -80.20 18.21 -9.86
C ALA A 604 -81.25 17.63 -8.88
N THR A 605 -80.83 16.81 -7.91
CA THR A 605 -81.76 16.20 -6.93
C THR A 605 -82.33 17.23 -5.95
N ASP A 606 -81.48 18.06 -5.32
CA ASP A 606 -81.94 19.11 -4.39
C ASP A 606 -82.69 20.20 -5.14
N LYS A 607 -82.21 20.57 -6.33
CA LYS A 607 -82.91 21.42 -7.29
C LYS A 607 -84.28 20.85 -7.58
N SER A 608 -84.39 19.56 -7.91
CA SER A 608 -85.67 18.91 -8.19
C SER A 608 -86.57 18.85 -6.96
N ASN A 609 -86.05 18.59 -5.76
CA ASN A 609 -86.83 18.52 -4.52
C ASN A 609 -87.34 19.90 -4.10
N LEU A 610 -86.46 20.91 -4.10
CA LEU A 610 -86.83 22.29 -3.79
C LEU A 610 -87.67 22.90 -4.91
N ASN A 611 -87.39 22.60 -6.18
CA ASN A 611 -88.27 23.01 -7.28
C ASN A 611 -89.59 22.28 -7.23
N ALA A 612 -89.69 21.02 -6.80
CA ALA A 612 -90.98 20.35 -6.62
C ALA A 612 -91.82 21.04 -5.53
N ARG A 613 -91.20 21.44 -4.41
CA ARG A 613 -91.86 22.29 -3.39
C ARG A 613 -92.28 23.64 -3.97
N LEU A 614 -91.39 24.30 -4.69
CA LEU A 614 -91.69 25.56 -5.39
C LEU A 614 -92.73 25.37 -6.49
N ASP A 615 -92.83 24.20 -7.12
CA ASP A 615 -93.78 23.84 -8.16
C ASP A 615 -95.14 23.54 -7.54
N GLU A 616 -95.23 23.01 -6.33
CA GLU A 616 -96.47 22.92 -5.55
C GLU A 616 -96.98 24.31 -5.11
N ILE A 617 -96.07 25.21 -4.71
CA ILE A 617 -96.41 26.61 -4.42
C ILE A 617 -96.79 27.34 -5.70
N GLN A 618 -96.03 27.13 -6.77
CA GLN A 618 -96.29 27.69 -8.10
C GLN A 618 -97.61 27.17 -8.63
N LYS A 619 -97.93 25.89 -8.43
CA LYS A 619 -99.24 25.31 -8.71
C LYS A 619 -100.31 25.93 -7.83
N THR A 620 -100.05 26.25 -6.57
CA THR A 620 -100.99 27.01 -5.72
C THR A 620 -101.18 28.46 -6.22
N ILE A 621 -100.15 29.07 -6.81
CA ILE A 621 -100.19 30.40 -7.45
C ILE A 621 -100.89 30.32 -8.82
N ASP A 622 -100.69 29.24 -9.57
CA ASP A 622 -101.22 29.00 -10.91
C ASP A 622 -102.65 28.42 -10.88
N ASP A 623 -103.03 27.71 -9.82
CA ASP A 623 -104.40 27.27 -9.53
C ASP A 623 -105.28 28.46 -9.12
N LYS A 624 -104.66 29.60 -8.75
CA LYS A 624 -105.33 30.90 -8.62
C LYS A 624 -105.44 31.66 -9.94
N LYS A 625 -104.77 31.21 -11.01
CA LYS A 625 -104.84 31.85 -12.34
C LYS A 625 -106.01 31.30 -13.15
N THR A 626 -106.75 32.17 -13.82
CA THR A 626 -107.89 31.77 -14.66
C THR A 626 -107.40 31.10 -15.94
N GLU A 627 -108.24 30.28 -16.57
CA GLU A 627 -107.87 29.52 -17.78
C GLU A 627 -107.52 30.43 -18.98
N GLU A 628 -107.92 31.70 -18.92
CA GLU A 628 -107.54 32.77 -19.84
C GLU A 628 -106.06 33.18 -19.67
N GLU A 629 -105.55 33.18 -18.43
CA GLU A 629 -104.16 33.51 -18.12
C GLU A 629 -103.20 32.39 -18.55
N LYS A 630 -103.63 31.12 -18.43
CA LYS A 630 -102.84 29.96 -18.91
C LYS A 630 -102.72 29.92 -20.44
N GLN A 631 -103.75 30.36 -21.16
CA GLN A 631 -103.71 30.45 -22.63
C GLN A 631 -102.83 31.61 -23.11
N ALA A 632 -102.83 32.74 -22.41
CA ALA A 632 -101.96 33.89 -22.72
C ALA A 632 -100.47 33.55 -22.53
N GLU A 633 -100.12 32.78 -21.50
CA GLU A 633 -98.73 32.38 -21.22
C GLU A 633 -98.17 31.43 -22.30
N TYR A 634 -98.99 30.50 -22.81
CA TYR A 634 -98.58 29.63 -23.92
C TYR A 634 -98.32 30.43 -25.20
N GLN A 635 -99.14 31.44 -25.50
CA GLN A 635 -98.94 32.30 -26.67
C GLN A 635 -97.65 33.12 -26.58
N ALA A 636 -97.26 33.58 -25.39
CA ALA A 636 -95.99 34.26 -25.16
C ALA A 636 -94.77 33.34 -25.36
N LYS A 637 -94.84 32.09 -24.88
CA LYS A 637 -93.78 31.08 -25.10
C LYS A 637 -93.60 30.76 -26.59
N LEU A 638 -94.69 30.59 -27.32
CA LEU A 638 -94.68 30.36 -28.76
C LEU A 638 -94.06 31.53 -29.54
N GLN A 639 -94.33 32.77 -29.13
CA GLN A 639 -93.79 33.95 -29.79
C GLN A 639 -92.28 34.13 -29.55
N THR A 640 -91.79 33.79 -28.35
CA THR A 640 -90.35 33.84 -28.01
C THR A 640 -89.56 32.81 -28.81
N ALA A 641 -90.05 31.57 -28.92
CA ALA A 641 -89.41 30.54 -29.72
C ALA A 641 -89.37 30.88 -31.22
N LYS A 642 -90.44 31.47 -31.76
CA LYS A 642 -90.48 31.95 -33.16
C LYS A 642 -89.39 32.99 -33.45
N LYS A 643 -89.21 33.97 -32.56
CA LYS A 643 -88.16 35.00 -32.70
C LYS A 643 -86.75 34.41 -32.64
N ALA A 644 -86.53 33.39 -31.81
CA ALA A 644 -85.24 32.71 -31.72
C ALA A 644 -84.91 31.94 -33.01
N VAL A 645 -85.90 31.26 -33.61
CA VAL A 645 -85.73 30.60 -34.92
C VAL A 645 -85.43 31.60 -36.03
N GLU A 646 -86.17 32.71 -36.10
CA GLU A 646 -85.89 33.78 -37.06
C GLU A 646 -84.48 34.38 -36.88
N LYS A 647 -84.01 34.50 -35.63
CA LYS A 647 -82.64 34.94 -35.35
C LYS A 647 -81.61 33.91 -35.86
N ALA A 648 -81.83 32.63 -35.65
CA ALA A 648 -80.95 31.56 -36.13
C ALA A 648 -80.90 31.51 -37.66
N GLU A 649 -82.04 31.64 -38.33
CA GLU A 649 -82.13 31.69 -39.80
C GLU A 649 -81.37 32.87 -40.42
N ASN A 650 -81.44 34.03 -39.75
CA ASN A 650 -80.77 35.24 -40.22
C ASN A 650 -79.27 35.24 -39.90
N SER A 651 -78.89 34.81 -38.70
CA SER A 651 -77.49 34.79 -38.24
C SER A 651 -76.67 33.69 -38.91
N LYS A 652 -77.29 32.53 -39.18
CA LYS A 652 -76.62 31.33 -39.67
C LYS A 652 -75.37 30.99 -38.82
N ASN A 653 -75.52 31.08 -37.50
CA ASN A 653 -74.50 30.75 -36.52
C ASN A 653 -74.93 29.51 -35.72
N GLN A 654 -74.02 28.56 -35.51
CA GLN A 654 -74.28 27.32 -34.80
C GLN A 654 -74.87 27.55 -33.40
N THR A 655 -74.32 28.53 -32.66
CA THR A 655 -74.77 28.85 -31.31
C THR A 655 -76.21 29.40 -31.29
N ASP A 656 -76.62 30.17 -32.28
CA ASP A 656 -77.99 30.67 -32.38
C ASP A 656 -78.98 29.55 -32.78
N VAL A 657 -78.54 28.58 -33.59
CA VAL A 657 -79.33 27.37 -33.93
C VAL A 657 -79.55 26.51 -32.69
N ASP A 658 -78.51 26.26 -31.91
CA ASP A 658 -78.58 25.42 -30.70
C ASP A 658 -79.50 26.06 -29.63
N ASN A 659 -79.38 27.36 -29.42
CA ASN A 659 -80.23 28.11 -28.49
C ASN A 659 -81.71 28.12 -28.93
N ALA A 660 -81.97 28.25 -30.23
CA ALA A 660 -83.32 28.21 -30.77
C ALA A 660 -83.96 26.81 -30.62
N LYS A 661 -83.20 25.73 -30.81
CA LYS A 661 -83.67 24.34 -30.63
C LYS A 661 -84.16 24.08 -29.20
N ILE A 662 -83.48 24.63 -28.20
CA ILE A 662 -83.89 24.49 -26.79
C ILE A 662 -85.28 25.07 -26.55
N LEU A 663 -85.53 26.29 -27.03
CA LEU A 663 -86.82 26.98 -26.85
C LEU A 663 -87.94 26.30 -27.65
N VAL A 664 -87.67 25.88 -28.88
CA VAL A 664 -88.64 25.19 -29.75
C VAL A 664 -89.07 23.85 -29.17
N ASN A 665 -88.13 23.10 -28.57
CA ASN A 665 -88.43 21.80 -27.98
C ASN A 665 -89.36 21.85 -26.76
N SER A 666 -89.61 23.05 -26.22
CA SER A 666 -90.53 23.28 -25.09
C SER A 666 -91.98 23.60 -25.49
N LEU A 667 -92.28 23.69 -26.79
CA LEU A 667 -93.62 24.00 -27.32
C LEU A 667 -94.49 22.74 -27.49
N LYS A 668 -95.80 22.93 -27.71
CA LYS A 668 -96.69 21.81 -28.10
C LYS A 668 -96.23 21.25 -29.45
N GLU A 669 -96.46 19.96 -29.63
CA GLU A 669 -95.85 19.17 -30.71
C GLU A 669 -96.10 19.75 -32.12
N THR A 670 -97.28 20.32 -32.35
CA THR A 670 -97.65 20.96 -33.62
C THR A 670 -96.81 22.19 -33.94
N ASP A 671 -96.45 23.00 -32.94
CA ASP A 671 -95.63 24.21 -33.11
C ASP A 671 -94.13 23.87 -33.15
N LYS A 672 -93.72 22.91 -32.31
CA LYS A 672 -92.34 22.40 -32.22
C LYS A 672 -91.87 21.78 -33.54
N SER A 673 -92.69 20.92 -34.13
CA SER A 673 -92.34 20.22 -35.37
C SER A 673 -92.07 21.19 -36.52
N ASN A 674 -92.86 22.26 -36.63
CA ASN A 674 -92.72 23.25 -37.70
C ASN A 674 -91.47 24.13 -37.55
N LEU A 675 -91.08 24.46 -36.32
CA LEU A 675 -89.92 25.31 -36.07
C LEU A 675 -88.60 24.53 -36.09
N ASN A 676 -88.58 23.25 -35.71
CA ASN A 676 -87.38 22.41 -35.83
C ASN A 676 -87.01 22.13 -37.30
N ALA A 677 -88.00 21.87 -38.16
CA ALA A 677 -87.75 21.68 -39.59
C ALA A 677 -87.06 22.89 -40.23
N ARG A 678 -87.38 24.10 -39.76
CA ARG A 678 -86.72 25.34 -40.20
C ARG A 678 -85.27 25.44 -39.72
N LEU A 679 -85.01 25.09 -38.46
CA LEU A 679 -83.65 25.09 -37.90
C LEU A 679 -82.72 24.07 -38.55
N ASP A 680 -83.25 22.92 -38.98
CA ASP A 680 -82.45 21.89 -39.66
C ASP A 680 -82.00 22.33 -41.07
N GLU A 681 -82.78 23.15 -41.77
CA GLU A 681 -82.36 23.75 -43.04
C GLU A 681 -81.28 24.84 -42.82
N VAL A 682 -81.32 25.56 -41.70
CA VAL A 682 -80.24 26.49 -41.31
C VAL A 682 -78.95 25.74 -40.99
N GLN A 683 -79.05 24.61 -40.29
CA GLN A 683 -77.91 23.75 -39.96
C GLN A 683 -77.16 23.28 -41.21
N LYS A 684 -77.90 22.80 -42.22
CA LYS A 684 -77.30 22.40 -43.51
C LYS A 684 -76.57 23.55 -44.19
N ALA A 685 -77.09 24.78 -44.07
CA ALA A 685 -76.45 25.97 -44.64
C ALA A 685 -75.20 26.42 -43.87
N ILE A 686 -75.08 26.09 -42.58
CA ILE A 686 -73.90 26.33 -41.74
C ILE A 686 -72.81 25.31 -42.08
N ASP A 687 -73.18 24.03 -42.20
CA ASP A 687 -72.22 22.97 -42.52
C ASP A 687 -71.63 23.11 -43.94
N ALA A 688 -72.40 23.67 -44.89
CA ALA A 688 -71.91 24.03 -46.21
C ALA A 688 -70.95 25.26 -46.22
N LYS A 689 -70.80 25.97 -45.09
CA LYS A 689 -69.96 27.17 -44.93
C LYS A 689 -68.64 26.94 -44.17
N LYS A 690 -68.35 25.73 -43.68
CA LYS A 690 -67.05 25.42 -43.05
C LYS A 690 -65.92 25.80 -43.99
N THR A 691 -65.00 26.64 -43.52
CA THR A 691 -63.90 27.16 -44.35
C THR A 691 -62.88 26.06 -44.62
N GLU A 692 -62.15 26.19 -45.73
CA GLU A 692 -61.10 25.23 -46.08
C GLU A 692 -60.00 25.15 -45.00
N GLU A 693 -59.88 26.18 -44.16
CA GLU A 693 -59.02 26.24 -42.96
C GLU A 693 -59.41 25.23 -41.88
N GLU A 694 -60.71 24.97 -41.66
CA GLU A 694 -61.16 23.99 -40.66
C GLU A 694 -60.92 22.55 -41.15
N LYS A 695 -61.01 22.31 -42.46
CA LYS A 695 -60.62 21.03 -43.06
C LYS A 695 -59.11 20.84 -43.09
N GLN A 696 -58.37 21.93 -43.28
CA GLN A 696 -56.91 21.97 -43.26
C GLN A 696 -56.34 21.65 -41.86
N ALA A 697 -56.96 22.19 -40.80
CA ALA A 697 -56.54 21.91 -39.42
C ALA A 697 -56.67 20.42 -39.03
N GLU A 698 -57.72 19.74 -39.50
CA GLU A 698 -57.90 18.31 -39.28
C GLU A 698 -56.88 17.47 -40.05
N TYR A 699 -56.54 17.88 -41.28
CA TYR A 699 -55.49 17.23 -42.07
C TYR A 699 -54.09 17.43 -41.45
N GLU A 700 -53.79 18.61 -40.93
CA GLU A 700 -52.53 18.92 -40.24
C GLU A 700 -52.31 18.06 -39.00
N ALA A 701 -53.36 17.76 -38.24
CA ALA A 701 -53.28 16.85 -37.08
C ALA A 701 -52.89 15.41 -37.48
N LYS A 702 -53.39 14.91 -38.62
CA LYS A 702 -53.01 13.59 -39.16
C LYS A 702 -51.55 13.57 -39.63
N VAL A 703 -51.10 14.63 -40.29
CA VAL A 703 -49.70 14.80 -40.73
C VAL A 703 -48.75 14.78 -39.53
N GLN A 704 -49.06 15.51 -38.44
CA GLN A 704 -48.22 15.53 -37.23
C GLN A 704 -48.11 14.14 -36.56
N THR A 705 -49.19 13.36 -36.61
CA THR A 705 -49.20 11.99 -36.07
C THR A 705 -48.28 11.07 -36.89
N ALA A 706 -48.32 11.17 -38.21
CA ALA A 706 -47.45 10.41 -39.10
C ALA A 706 -45.96 10.81 -38.95
N ILE A 707 -45.66 12.11 -38.80
CA ILE A 707 -44.28 12.59 -38.56
C ILE A 707 -43.69 11.97 -37.29
N LYS A 708 -44.42 12.00 -36.17
CA LYS A 708 -43.96 11.43 -34.90
C LYS A 708 -43.70 9.93 -35.00
N ALA A 709 -44.51 9.21 -35.76
CA ALA A 709 -44.32 7.77 -35.98
C ALA A 709 -43.06 7.48 -36.81
N VAL A 710 -42.79 8.27 -37.86
CA VAL A 710 -41.57 8.14 -38.67
C VAL A 710 -40.33 8.49 -37.85
N GLU A 711 -40.36 9.55 -37.04
CA GLU A 711 -39.27 9.90 -36.12
C GLU A 711 -38.99 8.79 -35.10
N LYS A 712 -40.03 8.10 -34.63
CA LYS A 712 -39.87 6.93 -33.76
C LYS A 712 -39.18 5.79 -34.51
N ALA A 713 -39.64 5.45 -35.72
CA ALA A 713 -39.04 4.38 -36.53
C ALA A 713 -37.57 4.67 -36.90
N GLU A 714 -37.22 5.92 -37.17
CA GLU A 714 -35.84 6.36 -37.42
C GLU A 714 -34.93 6.21 -36.19
N LYS A 715 -35.48 6.41 -34.99
CA LYS A 715 -34.73 6.26 -33.74
C LYS A 715 -34.54 4.81 -33.35
N THR A 716 -35.59 4.00 -33.48
CA THR A 716 -35.60 2.64 -32.94
C THR A 716 -35.02 1.62 -33.90
N THR A 717 -35.15 1.82 -35.22
CA THR A 717 -34.80 0.81 -36.24
C THR A 717 -35.43 -0.56 -35.93
N ILE A 718 -36.60 -0.55 -35.28
CA ILE A 718 -37.42 -1.73 -34.98
C ILE A 718 -38.40 -1.93 -36.13
N TYR A 719 -38.53 -3.17 -36.60
CA TYR A 719 -39.36 -3.48 -37.76
C TYR A 719 -40.85 -3.15 -37.50
N GLU A 720 -41.35 -3.40 -36.29
CA GLU A 720 -42.72 -3.11 -35.87
C GLU A 720 -43.03 -1.60 -35.87
N ASP A 721 -42.08 -0.76 -35.47
CA ASP A 721 -42.22 0.70 -35.52
C ASP A 721 -42.20 1.21 -36.97
N TYR A 722 -41.35 0.62 -37.82
CA TYR A 722 -41.34 0.88 -39.26
C TYR A 722 -42.70 0.53 -39.90
N ILE A 723 -43.29 -0.62 -39.57
CA ILE A 723 -44.61 -1.02 -40.08
C ILE A 723 -45.71 -0.08 -39.58
N SER A 724 -45.66 0.32 -38.30
CA SER A 724 -46.63 1.25 -37.71
C SER A 724 -46.59 2.64 -38.36
N ALA A 725 -45.39 3.17 -38.58
CA ALA A 725 -45.17 4.43 -39.27
C ALA A 725 -45.60 4.35 -40.74
N THR A 726 -45.28 3.24 -41.42
CA THR A 726 -45.68 2.97 -42.81
C THR A 726 -47.20 3.03 -42.98
N LYS A 727 -47.96 2.44 -42.04
CA LYS A 727 -49.42 2.49 -42.05
C LYS A 727 -49.94 3.93 -41.94
N LEU A 728 -49.45 4.69 -40.97
CA LEU A 728 -49.90 6.08 -40.74
C LEU A 728 -49.54 7.00 -41.92
N VAL A 729 -48.38 6.82 -42.54
CA VAL A 729 -47.98 7.58 -43.74
C VAL A 729 -48.88 7.21 -44.92
N SER A 730 -49.31 5.94 -45.06
CA SER A 730 -50.21 5.51 -46.13
C SER A 730 -51.64 6.06 -46.02
N GLU A 731 -52.05 6.53 -44.83
CA GLU A 731 -53.37 7.14 -44.57
C GLU A 731 -53.42 8.65 -44.89
N LEU A 732 -52.28 9.27 -45.22
CA LEU A 732 -52.21 10.66 -45.67
C LEU A 732 -52.63 10.80 -47.15
N GLN A 733 -53.12 11.97 -47.54
CA GLN A 733 -53.37 12.27 -48.96
C GLN A 733 -52.05 12.48 -49.70
N ASP A 734 -52.05 12.16 -51.00
CA ASP A 734 -50.90 12.35 -51.89
C ASP A 734 -50.39 13.78 -51.81
N SER A 735 -49.20 13.93 -51.24
CA SER A 735 -48.57 15.21 -50.97
C SER A 735 -47.04 15.09 -50.90
N GLU A 736 -46.36 16.23 -51.01
CA GLU A 736 -44.91 16.30 -50.89
C GLU A 736 -44.43 15.80 -49.52
N ILE A 737 -45.19 16.10 -48.46
CA ILE A 737 -44.91 15.65 -47.09
C ILE A 737 -44.99 14.12 -47.00
N GLN A 738 -46.01 13.49 -47.59
CA GLN A 738 -46.12 12.04 -47.62
C GLN A 738 -44.94 11.40 -48.37
N THR A 739 -44.49 12.02 -49.46
CA THR A 739 -43.34 11.56 -50.24
C THR A 739 -42.04 11.64 -49.43
N GLN A 740 -41.82 12.75 -48.73
CA GLN A 740 -40.66 12.93 -47.84
C GLN A 740 -40.65 11.92 -46.68
N LEU A 741 -41.82 11.61 -46.11
CA LEU A 741 -41.96 10.58 -45.07
C LEU A 741 -41.69 9.17 -45.63
N TRP A 742 -42.12 8.88 -46.86
CA TRP A 742 -41.80 7.62 -47.55
C TRP A 742 -40.31 7.47 -47.87
N ASP A 743 -39.63 8.53 -48.28
CA ASP A 743 -38.18 8.52 -48.51
C ASP A 743 -37.43 8.23 -47.20
N ARG A 744 -37.81 8.89 -46.10
CA ARG A 744 -37.25 8.62 -44.76
C ARG A 744 -37.48 7.16 -44.33
N LEU A 745 -38.68 6.62 -44.53
CA LEU A 745 -38.98 5.21 -44.21
C LEU A 745 -38.22 4.22 -45.10
N ARG A 746 -37.94 4.55 -46.37
CA ARG A 746 -37.09 3.72 -47.24
C ARG A 746 -35.68 3.59 -46.68
N GLU A 747 -35.10 4.68 -46.18
CA GLU A 747 -33.80 4.65 -45.52
C GLU A 747 -33.82 3.85 -44.21
N VAL A 748 -34.86 3.99 -43.38
CA VAL A 748 -35.03 3.17 -42.16
C VAL A 748 -35.05 1.68 -42.47
N LYS A 749 -35.70 1.26 -43.57
CA LYS A 749 -35.72 -0.14 -44.01
C LYS A 749 -34.33 -0.65 -44.40
N VAL A 750 -33.50 0.19 -45.00
CA VAL A 750 -32.11 -0.14 -45.35
C VAL A 750 -31.26 -0.30 -44.08
N ASP A 751 -31.42 0.59 -43.10
CA ASP A 751 -30.72 0.51 -41.81
C ASP A 751 -31.07 -0.77 -41.03
N ILE A 752 -32.35 -1.18 -41.03
CA ILE A 752 -32.80 -2.45 -40.42
C ILE A 752 -32.05 -3.64 -41.02
N GLY A 753 -31.79 -3.64 -42.33
CA GLY A 753 -31.06 -4.72 -43.00
C GLY A 753 -29.54 -4.73 -42.78
N ARG A 754 -28.94 -3.59 -42.40
CA ARG A 754 -27.48 -3.46 -42.16
C ARG A 754 -27.06 -3.68 -40.71
N LYS A 755 -28.02 -3.59 -39.79
CA LYS A 755 -27.81 -3.75 -38.34
C LYS A 755 -27.14 -5.07 -37.96
N GLU A 756 -27.59 -6.18 -38.55
CA GLU A 756 -27.09 -7.53 -38.21
C GLU A 756 -25.62 -7.70 -38.60
N GLU A 757 -25.24 -7.24 -39.79
CA GLU A 757 -23.86 -7.31 -40.29
C GLU A 757 -22.88 -6.49 -39.42
N ALA A 758 -23.24 -5.24 -39.09
CA ALA A 758 -22.40 -4.38 -38.27
C ALA A 758 -22.24 -4.92 -36.83
N THR A 759 -23.30 -5.47 -36.25
CA THR A 759 -23.28 -6.04 -34.90
C THR A 759 -22.40 -7.29 -34.83
N GLU A 760 -22.48 -8.18 -35.82
CA GLU A 760 -21.71 -9.42 -35.84
C GLU A 760 -20.22 -9.16 -36.09
N LEU A 761 -19.87 -8.18 -36.94
CA LEU A 761 -18.48 -7.81 -37.17
C LEU A 761 -17.82 -7.16 -35.96
N VAL A 762 -18.57 -6.34 -35.20
CA VAL A 762 -18.08 -5.80 -33.92
C VAL A 762 -17.83 -6.93 -32.93
N LYS A 763 -18.75 -7.90 -32.82
CA LYS A 763 -18.58 -9.07 -31.96
C LYS A 763 -17.33 -9.89 -32.31
N LEU A 764 -17.08 -10.14 -33.60
CA LEU A 764 -15.86 -10.82 -34.05
C LEU A 764 -14.58 -10.03 -33.70
N ALA A 765 -14.63 -8.70 -33.79
CA ALA A 765 -13.51 -7.84 -33.41
C ALA A 765 -13.28 -7.83 -31.88
N GLU A 766 -14.35 -7.90 -31.09
CA GLU A 766 -14.28 -8.04 -29.62
C GLU A 766 -13.70 -9.40 -29.20
N GLU A 767 -14.02 -10.46 -29.92
CA GLU A 767 -13.56 -11.83 -29.64
C GLU A 767 -12.04 -12.01 -29.87
N ASP A 768 -11.50 -11.45 -30.95
CA ASP A 768 -10.10 -11.69 -31.34
C ASP A 768 -9.15 -10.50 -31.16
N ASN A 769 -9.69 -9.30 -30.94
CA ASN A 769 -8.94 -8.04 -30.83
C ASN A 769 -7.86 -7.89 -31.92
N THR A 770 -8.19 -8.21 -33.19
CA THR A 770 -7.28 -8.04 -34.32
C THR A 770 -7.55 -6.76 -35.10
N GLU A 771 -6.48 -6.13 -35.61
CA GLU A 771 -6.60 -4.95 -36.50
C GLU A 771 -7.42 -5.27 -37.76
N THR A 772 -7.39 -6.53 -38.23
CA THR A 772 -8.16 -7.00 -39.38
C THR A 772 -9.65 -6.94 -39.11
N ASN A 773 -10.14 -7.53 -38.01
CA ASN A 773 -11.56 -7.52 -37.70
C ASN A 773 -12.03 -6.15 -37.19
N TYR A 774 -11.18 -5.39 -36.50
CA TYR A 774 -11.43 -3.99 -36.16
C TYR A 774 -11.75 -3.15 -37.42
N ASN A 775 -10.89 -3.23 -38.45
CA ASN A 775 -11.09 -2.45 -39.68
C ASN A 775 -12.36 -2.86 -40.44
N ARG A 776 -12.69 -4.16 -40.45
CA ARG A 776 -13.93 -4.67 -41.06
C ARG A 776 -15.18 -4.19 -40.32
N ALA A 777 -15.15 -4.20 -39.00
CA ALA A 777 -16.23 -3.67 -38.17
C ALA A 777 -16.41 -2.16 -38.38
N LEU A 778 -15.32 -1.39 -38.39
CA LEU A 778 -15.35 0.06 -38.61
C LEU A 778 -15.96 0.40 -39.98
N GLU A 779 -15.59 -0.34 -41.02
CA GLU A 779 -16.13 -0.15 -42.36
C GLU A 779 -17.64 -0.42 -42.40
N SER A 780 -18.11 -1.47 -41.73
CA SER A 780 -19.54 -1.81 -41.66
C SER A 780 -20.34 -0.77 -40.88
N ILE A 781 -19.85 -0.33 -39.72
CA ILE A 781 -20.45 0.74 -38.91
C ILE A 781 -20.55 2.06 -39.68
N ASN A 782 -19.54 2.41 -40.46
CA ASN A 782 -19.54 3.64 -41.26
C ASN A 782 -20.65 3.67 -42.33
N ARG A 783 -21.20 2.51 -42.71
CA ARG A 783 -22.34 2.38 -43.64
C ARG A 783 -23.70 2.57 -42.96
N LEU A 784 -23.75 2.73 -41.63
CA LEU A 784 -24.96 3.05 -40.86
C LEU A 784 -25.16 4.57 -40.76
N ARG A 785 -26.44 4.98 -40.68
CA ARG A 785 -26.85 6.35 -40.32
C ARG A 785 -26.37 6.75 -38.92
N ASP A 786 -26.14 8.04 -38.71
CA ASP A 786 -25.89 8.60 -37.38
C ASP A 786 -27.15 8.50 -36.51
N ASN A 787 -27.17 7.47 -35.66
CA ASN A 787 -28.21 7.18 -34.68
C ASN A 787 -27.57 6.55 -33.43
N GLU A 788 -28.38 6.22 -32.42
CA GLU A 788 -27.86 5.65 -31.16
C GLU A 788 -27.17 4.30 -31.35
N LEU A 789 -27.61 3.47 -32.30
CA LEU A 789 -26.97 2.19 -32.62
C LEU A 789 -25.53 2.37 -33.14
N LYS A 790 -25.32 3.32 -34.07
CA LYS A 790 -23.98 3.60 -34.59
C LYS A 790 -23.04 4.11 -33.50
N LYS A 791 -23.54 4.95 -32.59
CA LYS A 791 -22.77 5.43 -31.43
C LYS A 791 -22.36 4.28 -30.51
N ASP A 792 -23.29 3.38 -30.18
CA ASP A 792 -23.02 2.20 -29.37
C ASP A 792 -21.94 1.30 -29.99
N LEU A 793 -22.10 0.97 -31.27
CA LEU A 793 -21.14 0.13 -32.00
C LEU A 793 -19.76 0.80 -32.13
N LEU A 794 -19.69 2.12 -32.33
CA LEU A 794 -18.42 2.87 -32.34
C LEU A 794 -17.74 2.85 -30.97
N ASN A 795 -18.49 3.01 -29.88
CA ASN A 795 -17.95 2.97 -28.53
C ASN A 795 -17.35 1.60 -28.21
N ARG A 796 -18.08 0.53 -28.54
CA ARG A 796 -17.60 -0.86 -28.41
C ARG A 796 -16.34 -1.10 -29.23
N LEU A 797 -16.32 -0.62 -30.48
CA LEU A 797 -15.17 -0.77 -31.35
C LEU A 797 -13.95 0.06 -30.90
N ASN A 798 -14.15 1.21 -30.26
CA ASN A 798 -13.06 1.99 -29.65
C ASN A 798 -12.38 1.22 -28.50
N ASN A 799 -13.14 0.43 -27.73
CA ASN A 799 -12.56 -0.44 -26.70
C ASN A 799 -11.65 -1.52 -27.33
N VAL A 800 -12.09 -2.13 -28.44
CA VAL A 800 -11.27 -3.07 -29.21
C VAL A 800 -9.97 -2.41 -29.69
N LYS A 801 -10.03 -1.15 -30.16
CA LYS A 801 -8.82 -0.40 -30.55
C LYS A 801 -7.86 -0.18 -29.38
N SER A 802 -8.40 0.18 -28.21
CA SER A 802 -7.61 0.35 -26.99
C SER A 802 -6.88 -0.94 -26.59
N ASN A 803 -7.55 -2.08 -26.70
CA ASN A 803 -6.95 -3.40 -26.43
C ASN A 803 -5.80 -3.74 -27.41
N ILE A 804 -6.00 -3.46 -28.71
CA ILE A 804 -4.96 -3.63 -29.74
C ILE A 804 -3.74 -2.75 -29.42
N ASP A 805 -3.96 -1.47 -29.12
CA ASP A 805 -2.89 -0.50 -28.88
C ASP A 805 -2.11 -0.81 -27.59
N ASN A 806 -2.81 -1.23 -26.53
CA ASN A 806 -2.18 -1.69 -25.28
C ASN A 806 -1.30 -2.93 -25.48
N THR A 807 -1.75 -3.87 -26.32
CA THR A 807 -0.98 -5.09 -26.63
C THR A 807 0.29 -4.76 -27.42
N ASN A 808 0.20 -3.84 -28.38
CA ASN A 808 1.36 -3.38 -29.15
C ASN A 808 2.36 -2.60 -28.27
N ALA A 809 1.88 -1.73 -27.37
CA ALA A 809 2.73 -0.98 -26.44
C ALA A 809 3.52 -1.90 -25.49
N LYS A 810 2.88 -2.98 -24.99
CA LYS A 810 3.56 -4.01 -24.17
C LYS A 810 4.68 -4.70 -24.93
N LYS A 811 4.47 -5.04 -26.21
CA LYS A 811 5.51 -5.65 -27.07
C LYS A 811 6.69 -4.72 -27.33
N GLU A 812 6.42 -3.43 -27.55
CA GLU A 812 7.46 -2.42 -27.79
C GLU A 812 8.29 -2.14 -26.53
N GLU A 813 7.64 -2.00 -25.37
CA GLU A 813 8.34 -1.77 -24.09
C GLU A 813 9.17 -3.00 -23.66
N ALA A 814 8.66 -4.23 -23.84
CA ALA A 814 9.42 -5.44 -23.57
C ALA A 814 10.71 -5.51 -24.42
N ASN A 815 10.62 -5.17 -25.72
CA ASN A 815 11.80 -5.16 -26.60
C ASN A 815 12.80 -4.06 -26.23
N LYS A 816 12.32 -2.89 -25.81
CA LYS A 816 13.15 -1.77 -25.33
C LYS A 816 13.89 -2.13 -24.03
N LEU A 817 13.20 -2.75 -23.07
CA LEU A 817 13.81 -3.19 -21.81
C LEU A 817 14.86 -4.28 -22.03
N VAL A 818 14.59 -5.25 -22.92
CA VAL A 818 15.59 -6.26 -23.32
C VAL A 818 16.82 -5.60 -23.97
N SER A 819 16.61 -4.63 -24.87
CA SER A 819 17.71 -3.90 -25.51
C SER A 819 18.52 -3.07 -24.50
N GLN A 820 17.87 -2.55 -23.46
CA GLN A 820 18.54 -1.85 -22.37
C GLN A 820 19.37 -2.81 -21.50
N ALA A 821 18.82 -3.98 -21.17
CA ALA A 821 19.53 -5.02 -20.43
C ALA A 821 20.75 -5.55 -21.18
N GLU A 822 20.66 -5.72 -22.51
CA GLU A 822 21.80 -6.07 -23.38
C GLU A 822 22.89 -5.00 -23.38
N LYS A 823 22.50 -3.73 -23.29
CA LYS A 823 23.41 -2.59 -23.35
C LYS A 823 24.21 -2.42 -22.07
N ASP A 824 23.56 -2.54 -20.91
CA ASP A 824 24.21 -2.27 -19.63
C ASP A 824 24.68 -3.52 -18.89
N ASN A 825 24.15 -4.71 -19.24
CA ASN A 825 24.43 -5.97 -18.57
C ASN A 825 24.31 -5.87 -17.05
N LYS A 826 23.25 -5.22 -16.55
CA LYS A 826 22.95 -5.09 -15.12
C LYS A 826 21.84 -6.04 -14.68
N GLU A 827 21.93 -6.55 -13.46
CA GLU A 827 20.92 -7.46 -12.90
C GLU A 827 19.56 -6.78 -12.71
N GLU A 828 19.54 -5.49 -12.36
CA GLU A 828 18.32 -4.70 -12.24
C GLU A 828 17.54 -4.60 -13.56
N THR A 829 18.23 -4.27 -14.65
CA THR A 829 17.61 -4.11 -15.98
C THR A 829 17.26 -5.46 -16.59
N TYR A 830 18.05 -6.50 -16.34
CA TYR A 830 17.72 -7.89 -16.67
C TYR A 830 16.41 -8.33 -16.01
N ASN A 831 16.22 -8.09 -14.71
CA ASN A 831 15.01 -8.49 -13.99
C ASN A 831 13.77 -7.73 -14.49
N LYS A 832 13.90 -6.42 -14.76
CA LYS A 832 12.81 -5.61 -15.36
C LYS A 832 12.43 -6.12 -16.75
N ALA A 833 13.42 -6.43 -17.58
CA ALA A 833 13.19 -6.97 -18.91
C ALA A 833 12.58 -8.38 -18.88
N LEU A 834 13.00 -9.24 -17.95
CA LEU A 834 12.46 -10.58 -17.77
C LEU A 834 10.98 -10.54 -17.38
N ALA A 835 10.61 -9.69 -16.42
CA ALA A 835 9.21 -9.51 -16.01
C ALA A 835 8.34 -9.02 -17.18
N ALA A 836 8.82 -8.04 -17.94
CA ALA A 836 8.11 -7.51 -19.10
C ALA A 836 7.91 -8.59 -20.19
N VAL A 837 8.94 -9.39 -20.50
CA VAL A 837 8.86 -10.47 -21.49
C VAL A 837 7.94 -11.61 -21.03
N GLN A 838 7.94 -11.94 -19.73
CA GLN A 838 7.06 -12.98 -19.18
C GLN A 838 5.57 -12.60 -19.26
N SER A 839 5.26 -11.30 -19.21
CA SER A 839 3.90 -10.78 -19.32
C SER A 839 3.32 -10.79 -20.74
N LEU A 840 4.13 -11.08 -21.77
CA LEU A 840 3.67 -11.24 -23.14
C LEU A 840 2.94 -12.58 -23.34
N GLU A 841 1.97 -12.60 -24.25
CA GLU A 841 1.34 -13.84 -24.73
C GLU A 841 2.37 -14.77 -25.38
N ASP A 842 2.09 -16.07 -25.38
CA ASP A 842 3.01 -17.08 -25.92
C ASP A 842 3.07 -17.04 -27.45
N ASP A 843 3.83 -16.07 -27.96
CA ASP A 843 4.10 -15.86 -29.37
C ASP A 843 5.58 -16.06 -29.71
N GLN A 844 5.92 -15.88 -31.00
CA GLN A 844 7.28 -16.02 -31.48
C GLN A 844 8.23 -14.96 -30.90
N LEU A 845 7.73 -13.74 -30.66
CA LEU A 845 8.52 -12.62 -30.14
C LEU A 845 8.98 -12.90 -28.71
N LYS A 846 8.12 -13.45 -27.85
CA LYS A 846 8.48 -13.83 -26.48
C LYS A 846 9.65 -14.81 -26.43
N LYS A 847 9.67 -15.81 -27.33
CA LYS A 847 10.76 -16.80 -27.43
C LYS A 847 12.08 -16.15 -27.83
N GLU A 848 12.05 -15.22 -28.78
CA GLU A 848 13.22 -14.48 -29.25
C GLU A 848 13.79 -13.57 -28.13
N LEU A 849 12.92 -12.85 -27.41
CA LEU A 849 13.32 -11.98 -26.30
C LEU A 849 13.88 -12.74 -25.10
N LEU A 850 13.31 -13.91 -24.75
CA LEU A 850 13.86 -14.78 -23.70
C LEU A 850 15.25 -15.32 -24.06
N THR A 851 15.48 -15.66 -25.33
CA THR A 851 16.79 -16.14 -25.80
C THR A 851 17.85 -15.05 -25.64
N ARG A 852 17.52 -13.80 -25.99
CA ARG A 852 18.38 -12.63 -25.79
C ARG A 852 18.71 -12.40 -24.32
N LEU A 853 17.71 -12.46 -23.43
CA LEU A 853 17.91 -12.29 -21.99
C LEU A 853 18.80 -13.36 -21.37
N ASN A 854 18.70 -14.61 -21.80
CA ASN A 854 19.58 -15.68 -21.32
C ASN A 854 21.06 -15.38 -21.61
N ASN A 855 21.37 -14.73 -22.74
CA ASN A 855 22.74 -14.30 -23.05
C ASN A 855 23.21 -13.18 -22.09
N VAL A 856 22.34 -12.22 -21.78
CA VAL A 856 22.63 -11.15 -20.81
C VAL A 856 22.91 -11.71 -19.42
N LYS A 857 22.13 -12.70 -18.96
CA LYS A 857 22.33 -13.34 -17.65
C LYS A 857 23.70 -14.01 -17.55
N SER A 858 24.14 -14.68 -18.61
CA SER A 858 25.47 -15.30 -18.69
C SER A 858 26.60 -14.27 -18.50
N ILE A 859 26.44 -13.05 -19.04
CA ILE A 859 27.42 -11.96 -18.90
C ILE A 859 27.44 -11.42 -17.46
N ILE A 860 26.26 -11.22 -16.85
CA ILE A 860 26.12 -10.74 -15.46
C ILE A 860 26.81 -11.71 -14.49
N ASP A 861 26.55 -13.01 -14.64
CA ASP A 861 27.06 -14.05 -13.73
C ASP A 861 28.60 -14.18 -13.78
N ASN A 862 29.22 -13.81 -14.90
CA ASN A 862 30.68 -13.76 -15.04
C ASN A 862 31.31 -12.51 -14.39
N ASN A 863 30.58 -11.40 -14.32
CA ASN A 863 31.07 -10.15 -13.73
C ASN A 863 30.99 -10.15 -12.19
N SER A 864 29.96 -10.74 -11.58
CA SER A 864 29.83 -10.77 -10.10
C SER A 864 30.94 -11.58 -9.43
N LYS A 865 31.29 -12.75 -9.98
CA LYS A 865 32.39 -13.60 -9.50
C LYS A 865 33.74 -12.87 -9.44
N LYS A 866 33.96 -11.88 -10.31
CA LYS A 866 35.20 -11.10 -10.34
C LYS A 866 35.27 -10.06 -9.21
N GLU A 867 34.13 -9.50 -8.81
CA GLU A 867 34.06 -8.45 -7.78
C GLU A 867 34.30 -9.03 -6.37
N ASP A 868 33.71 -10.18 -6.06
CA ASP A 868 33.85 -10.82 -4.75
C ASP A 868 35.28 -11.31 -4.49
N VAL A 869 35.94 -11.85 -5.51
CA VAL A 869 37.35 -12.23 -5.43
C VAL A 869 38.26 -11.02 -5.23
N THR A 870 37.90 -9.85 -5.80
CA THR A 870 38.67 -8.62 -5.62
C THR A 870 38.61 -8.12 -4.16
N LYS A 871 37.45 -8.19 -3.50
CA LYS A 871 37.27 -7.81 -2.09
C LYS A 871 38.13 -8.67 -1.14
N LEU A 872 38.26 -9.96 -1.43
CA LEU A 872 39.14 -10.85 -0.65
C LEU A 872 40.62 -10.45 -0.77
N VAL A 873 41.06 -10.05 -1.97
CA VAL A 873 42.42 -9.54 -2.20
C VAL A 873 42.64 -8.21 -1.47
N GLU A 874 41.69 -7.29 -1.51
CA GLU A 874 41.75 -6.02 -0.77
C GLU A 874 41.85 -6.23 0.75
N GLN A 875 41.12 -7.21 1.29
CA GLN A 875 41.21 -7.55 2.70
C GLN A 875 42.59 -8.08 3.08
N ALA A 876 43.18 -8.96 2.24
CA ALA A 876 44.54 -9.45 2.45
C ALA A 876 45.60 -8.33 2.34
N GLU A 877 45.42 -7.37 1.43
CA GLU A 877 46.28 -6.18 1.31
C GLU A 877 46.21 -5.29 2.56
N LYS A 878 45.02 -5.16 3.14
CA LYS A 878 44.78 -4.31 4.31
C LYS A 878 45.41 -4.88 5.58
N ASP A 879 45.21 -6.17 5.86
CA ASP A 879 45.64 -6.75 7.12
C ASP A 879 47.01 -7.43 7.08
N ASN A 880 47.51 -7.77 5.89
CA ASN A 880 48.76 -8.52 5.69
C ASN A 880 48.85 -9.75 6.62
N LYS A 881 47.76 -10.51 6.73
CA LYS A 881 47.71 -11.78 7.48
C LYS A 881 47.79 -12.98 6.54
N GLU A 882 48.43 -14.05 7.00
CA GLU A 882 48.62 -15.25 6.18
C GLU A 882 47.31 -16.02 5.93
N GLU A 883 46.36 -15.95 6.87
CA GLU A 883 45.04 -16.56 6.72
C GLU A 883 44.22 -15.92 5.59
N THR A 884 44.12 -14.59 5.58
CA THR A 884 43.37 -13.82 4.57
C THR A 884 44.05 -13.87 3.21
N TYR A 885 45.39 -13.86 3.18
CA TYR A 885 46.18 -14.13 1.98
C TYR A 885 45.85 -15.49 1.35
N ASN A 886 45.82 -16.57 2.13
CA ASN A 886 45.55 -17.92 1.61
C ASN A 886 44.10 -18.07 1.10
N LYS A 887 43.13 -17.46 1.79
CA LYS A 887 41.73 -17.38 1.35
C LYS A 887 41.62 -16.66 0.00
N ALA A 888 42.23 -15.49 -0.12
CA ALA A 888 42.25 -14.71 -1.36
C ALA A 888 42.96 -15.45 -2.50
N LEU A 889 44.11 -16.09 -2.23
CA LEU A 889 44.88 -16.85 -3.22
C LEU A 889 44.09 -18.03 -3.80
N THR A 890 43.33 -18.72 -2.96
CA THR A 890 42.46 -19.84 -3.38
C THR A 890 41.36 -19.34 -4.32
N ALA A 891 40.70 -18.24 -3.95
CA ALA A 891 39.64 -17.64 -4.73
C ALA A 891 40.13 -17.09 -6.09
N VAL A 892 41.30 -16.44 -6.11
CA VAL A 892 41.91 -15.92 -7.35
C VAL A 892 42.34 -17.07 -8.28
N LYS A 893 42.85 -18.19 -7.75
CA LYS A 893 43.23 -19.36 -8.56
C LYS A 893 42.03 -20.03 -9.25
N ALA A 894 40.86 -19.97 -8.62
CA ALA A 894 39.60 -20.52 -9.14
C ALA A 894 38.97 -19.68 -10.27
N LEU A 895 39.44 -18.45 -10.51
CA LEU A 895 39.00 -17.65 -11.66
C LEU A 895 39.49 -18.26 -12.99
N GLU A 896 38.70 -18.06 -14.05
CA GLU A 896 39.13 -18.39 -15.42
C GLU A 896 40.34 -17.55 -15.84
N ASP A 897 41.18 -18.13 -16.71
CA ASP A 897 42.42 -17.50 -17.15
C ASP A 897 42.14 -16.20 -17.92
N SER A 898 42.50 -15.08 -17.29
CA SER A 898 42.22 -13.73 -17.78
C SER A 898 43.32 -12.77 -17.33
N GLN A 899 43.36 -11.59 -17.94
CA GLN A 899 44.28 -10.54 -17.50
C GLN A 899 43.99 -10.10 -16.06
N ALA A 900 42.72 -10.06 -15.66
CA ALA A 900 42.32 -9.72 -14.29
C ALA A 900 42.84 -10.73 -13.25
N LYS A 901 42.82 -12.03 -13.55
CA LYS A 901 43.42 -13.05 -12.69
C LYS A 901 44.92 -12.81 -12.50
N LYS A 902 45.64 -12.46 -13.57
CA LYS A 902 47.07 -12.13 -13.50
C LYS A 902 47.32 -10.90 -12.63
N ASP A 903 46.51 -9.86 -12.77
CA ASP A 903 46.65 -8.61 -12.00
C ASP A 903 46.38 -8.84 -10.50
N LEU A 904 45.38 -9.66 -10.16
CA LEU A 904 45.08 -10.04 -8.77
C LEU A 904 46.17 -10.94 -8.16
N LEU A 905 46.75 -11.86 -8.92
CA LEU A 905 47.91 -12.64 -8.47
C LEU A 905 49.12 -11.75 -8.19
N ASN A 906 49.42 -10.80 -9.08
CA ASN A 906 50.51 -9.83 -8.89
C ASN A 906 50.32 -8.95 -7.64
N ARG A 907 49.07 -8.63 -7.28
CA ARG A 907 48.73 -7.92 -6.04
C ARG A 907 49.01 -8.80 -4.82
N LEU A 908 48.56 -10.05 -4.84
CA LEU A 908 48.83 -11.01 -3.76
C LEU A 908 50.32 -11.27 -3.56
N ASP A 909 51.13 -11.30 -4.62
CA ASP A 909 52.59 -11.42 -4.50
C ASP A 909 53.19 -10.29 -3.64
N LYS A 910 52.68 -9.05 -3.77
CA LYS A 910 53.09 -7.93 -2.92
C LYS A 910 52.68 -8.11 -1.47
N VAL A 911 51.48 -8.62 -1.22
CA VAL A 911 51.00 -8.94 0.14
C VAL A 911 51.90 -9.99 0.79
N LYS A 912 52.29 -11.03 0.05
CA LYS A 912 53.19 -12.07 0.57
C LYS A 912 54.56 -11.50 0.97
N VAL A 913 55.12 -10.60 0.18
CA VAL A 913 56.36 -9.88 0.52
C VAL A 913 56.22 -9.10 1.82
N ASN A 914 55.09 -8.42 2.04
CA ASN A 914 54.84 -7.68 3.27
C ASN A 914 54.72 -8.60 4.49
N ILE A 915 53.99 -9.71 4.37
CA ILE A 915 53.87 -10.74 5.42
C ILE A 915 55.25 -11.24 5.85
N ASP A 916 56.09 -11.59 4.88
CA ASP A 916 57.42 -12.14 5.15
C ASP A 916 58.35 -11.09 5.80
N LYS A 917 58.19 -9.81 5.44
CA LYS A 917 58.90 -8.69 6.09
C LYS A 917 58.45 -8.50 7.55
N ILE A 918 57.15 -8.57 7.84
CA ILE A 918 56.61 -8.48 9.20
C ILE A 918 57.15 -9.62 10.06
N LYS A 919 57.12 -10.87 9.57
CA LYS A 919 57.68 -12.03 10.27
C LYS A 919 59.17 -11.84 10.59
N THR A 920 59.93 -11.33 9.63
CA THR A 920 61.36 -11.04 9.79
C THR A 920 61.61 -10.00 10.88
N ASN A 921 60.86 -8.89 10.89
CA ASN A 921 60.99 -7.86 11.93
C ASN A 921 60.62 -8.38 13.32
N THR A 922 59.54 -9.16 13.43
CA THR A 922 59.14 -9.78 14.70
C THR A 922 60.22 -10.71 15.24
N ALA A 923 60.82 -11.55 14.38
CA ALA A 923 61.94 -12.42 14.76
C ALA A 923 63.16 -11.60 15.26
N ILE A 924 63.51 -10.51 14.57
CA ILE A 924 64.59 -9.60 15.00
C ILE A 924 64.31 -9.03 16.39
N HIS A 925 63.11 -8.51 16.62
CA HIS A 925 62.72 -7.93 17.90
C HIS A 925 62.73 -8.95 19.05
N LEU A 926 62.23 -10.16 18.81
CA LEU A 926 62.21 -11.21 19.83
C LEU A 926 63.62 -11.70 20.17
N VAL A 927 64.52 -11.82 19.17
CA VAL A 927 65.93 -12.14 19.42
C VAL A 927 66.61 -11.04 20.23
N GLN A 928 66.39 -9.75 19.91
CA GLN A 928 66.92 -8.63 20.70
C GLN A 928 66.39 -8.66 22.14
N TYR A 929 65.11 -8.98 22.32
CA TYR A 929 64.50 -9.12 23.64
C TYR A 929 65.13 -10.27 24.44
N ALA A 930 65.33 -11.43 23.80
CA ALA A 930 65.98 -12.60 24.40
C ALA A 930 67.46 -12.35 24.74
N GLU A 931 68.17 -11.55 23.95
CA GLU A 931 69.54 -11.13 24.26
C GLU A 931 69.64 -10.23 25.48
N LYS A 932 68.64 -9.35 25.66
CA LYS A 932 68.54 -8.40 26.78
C LYS A 932 68.05 -9.07 28.06
N TYR A 933 67.12 -10.01 27.94
CA TYR A 933 66.53 -10.76 29.07
C TYR A 933 66.59 -12.27 28.80
N PRO A 934 67.77 -12.91 28.96
CA PRO A 934 67.94 -14.33 28.68
C PRO A 934 67.13 -15.19 29.65
N SER A 935 66.17 -15.93 29.11
CA SER A 935 65.40 -16.94 29.83
C SER A 935 64.98 -18.02 28.84
N ILE A 936 64.59 -19.19 29.34
CA ILE A 936 64.11 -20.29 28.48
C ILE A 936 62.89 -19.86 27.64
N SER A 937 61.97 -19.10 28.24
CA SER A 937 60.79 -18.56 27.55
C SER A 937 61.16 -17.59 26.42
N THR A 938 62.01 -16.60 26.70
CA THR A 938 62.40 -15.60 25.70
C THR A 938 63.23 -16.20 24.57
N TYR A 939 64.10 -17.17 24.86
CA TYR A 939 64.86 -17.91 23.85
C TYR A 939 63.95 -18.73 22.94
N ASN A 940 63.03 -19.53 23.50
CA ASN A 940 62.16 -20.37 22.68
C ASN A 940 61.18 -19.54 21.83
N ASN A 941 60.62 -18.47 22.37
CA ASN A 941 59.76 -17.55 21.61
C ASN A 941 60.51 -16.90 20.43
N ALA A 942 61.75 -16.48 20.67
CA ALA A 942 62.61 -15.93 19.63
C ALA A 942 63.02 -17.00 18.60
N LYS A 943 63.36 -18.21 19.05
CA LYS A 943 63.72 -19.35 18.18
C LYS A 943 62.58 -19.76 17.27
N ASP A 944 61.36 -19.85 17.80
CA ASP A 944 60.16 -20.14 17.02
C ASP A 944 59.89 -19.07 15.97
N ALA A 945 59.98 -17.79 16.36
CA ALA A 945 59.82 -16.68 15.43
C ALA A 945 60.87 -16.72 14.32
N VAL A 946 62.14 -16.99 14.65
CA VAL A 946 63.22 -17.14 13.66
C VAL A 946 63.01 -18.36 12.77
N ASN A 947 62.51 -19.48 13.31
CA ASN A 947 62.21 -20.66 12.50
C ASN A 947 61.06 -20.41 11.50
N SER A 948 60.14 -19.50 11.84
CA SER A 948 58.99 -19.13 11.01
C SER A 948 59.28 -18.19 9.83
N ILE A 949 60.50 -17.63 9.76
CA ILE A 949 60.93 -16.78 8.63
C ILE A 949 61.56 -17.62 7.52
N ASN A 950 61.52 -17.08 6.30
CA ASN A 950 62.09 -17.72 5.11
C ASN A 950 63.60 -17.99 5.28
N ASP A 951 64.07 -19.08 4.68
CA ASP A 951 65.49 -19.44 4.74
C ASP A 951 66.36 -18.40 4.01
N GLY A 952 67.43 -17.96 4.67
CA GLY A 952 68.31 -16.93 4.15
C GLY A 952 69.30 -16.41 5.19
N ASN A 953 70.15 -15.47 4.78
CA ASN A 953 71.24 -14.94 5.62
C ASN A 953 70.74 -14.38 6.97
N THR A 954 69.60 -13.69 6.97
CA THR A 954 69.00 -13.12 8.19
C THR A 954 68.60 -14.20 9.20
N LYS A 955 68.00 -15.31 8.74
CA LYS A 955 67.63 -16.45 9.60
C LYS A 955 68.88 -17.08 10.23
N THR A 956 69.90 -17.32 9.41
CA THR A 956 71.18 -17.85 9.87
C THR A 956 71.85 -16.94 10.90
N GLU A 957 71.84 -15.62 10.67
CA GLU A 957 72.38 -14.64 11.61
C GLU A 957 71.63 -14.64 12.95
N LEU A 958 70.30 -14.61 12.91
CA LEU A 958 69.46 -14.62 14.12
C LEU A 958 69.60 -15.93 14.90
N LEU A 959 69.70 -17.07 14.22
CA LEU A 959 69.98 -18.37 14.87
C LEU A 959 71.36 -18.37 15.54
N ASN A 960 72.39 -17.78 14.92
CA ASN A 960 73.71 -17.67 15.54
C ASN A 960 73.72 -16.74 16.75
N ARG A 961 72.94 -15.65 16.72
CA ARG A 961 72.75 -14.76 17.87
C ARG A 961 72.04 -15.48 19.02
N LEU A 962 71.03 -16.30 18.73
CA LEU A 962 70.34 -17.12 19.72
C LEU A 962 71.26 -18.13 20.42
N LYS A 963 72.28 -18.69 19.75
CA LYS A 963 73.28 -19.56 20.41
C LYS A 963 73.99 -18.85 21.57
N ASN A 964 74.23 -17.55 21.48
CA ASN A 964 74.83 -16.79 22.57
C ASN A 964 73.87 -16.60 23.75
N VAL A 965 72.56 -16.53 23.48
CA VAL A 965 71.51 -16.51 24.52
C VAL A 965 71.42 -17.86 25.21
N GLU A 966 71.50 -18.95 24.45
CA GLU A 966 71.54 -20.33 24.95
C GLU A 966 72.70 -20.55 25.92
N ILE A 967 73.92 -20.12 25.57
CA ILE A 967 75.11 -20.17 26.46
C ILE A 967 74.89 -19.38 27.76
N LYS A 968 74.14 -18.27 27.73
CA LYS A 968 73.83 -17.49 28.94
C LYS A 968 72.82 -18.22 29.85
N ILE A 969 71.85 -18.92 29.25
CA ILE A 969 70.85 -19.73 29.97
C ILE A 969 71.52 -20.95 30.60
N GLU A 970 72.47 -21.60 29.91
CA GLU A 970 73.21 -22.76 30.44
C GLU A 970 73.96 -22.48 31.75
N LYS A 971 74.33 -21.21 32.00
CA LYS A 971 75.02 -20.76 33.23
C LYS A 971 74.10 -20.53 34.43
N LEU A 972 72.78 -20.63 34.26
CA LEU A 972 71.82 -20.57 35.38
C LEU A 972 71.90 -21.85 36.21
N ASP A 973 71.52 -21.77 37.49
CA ASP A 973 71.34 -22.96 38.33
C ASP A 973 70.13 -23.79 37.86
N GLU A 974 70.16 -25.09 38.17
CA GLU A 974 69.15 -26.07 37.69
C GLU A 974 67.74 -25.82 38.24
N GLU A 975 67.62 -25.24 39.43
CA GLU A 975 66.34 -24.87 40.02
C GLU A 975 65.68 -23.73 39.22
N THR A 976 66.46 -22.68 38.90
CA THR A 976 66.02 -21.56 38.06
C THR A 976 65.67 -21.99 36.64
N LYS A 977 66.43 -22.93 36.03
CA LYS A 977 66.12 -23.48 34.71
C LYS A 977 64.79 -24.24 34.72
N THR A 978 64.55 -25.04 35.76
CA THR A 978 63.31 -25.80 35.90
C THR A 978 62.10 -24.88 36.03
N HIS A 979 62.20 -23.83 36.86
CA HIS A 979 61.14 -22.84 37.04
C HIS A 979 60.83 -22.08 35.74
N GLN A 980 61.86 -21.59 35.04
CA GLN A 980 61.69 -20.87 33.78
C GLN A 980 61.13 -21.74 32.65
N PHE A 981 61.43 -23.04 32.63
CA PHE A 981 60.85 -23.96 31.66
C PHE A 981 59.37 -24.22 31.93
N ILE A 982 58.97 -24.35 33.21
CA ILE A 982 57.57 -24.48 33.61
C ILE A 982 56.76 -23.22 33.22
N ASP A 983 57.30 -22.03 33.44
CA ASP A 983 56.65 -20.76 33.03
C ASP A 983 56.46 -20.67 31.50
N TYR A 984 57.42 -21.18 30.73
CA TYR A 984 57.29 -21.25 29.27
C TYR A 984 56.14 -22.19 28.86
N VAL A 985 56.04 -23.36 29.49
CA VAL A 985 54.95 -24.30 29.23
C VAL A 985 53.59 -23.71 29.65
N ASP A 986 53.48 -23.04 30.80
CA ASP A 986 52.21 -22.42 31.24
C ASP A 986 51.71 -21.39 30.23
N ASN A 987 52.60 -20.57 29.67
CA ASN A 987 52.23 -19.59 28.65
C ASN A 987 51.69 -20.25 27.38
N LEU A 988 52.34 -21.32 26.89
CA LEU A 988 51.86 -22.06 25.72
C LEU A 988 50.49 -22.72 25.98
N VAL A 989 50.28 -23.25 27.19
CA VAL A 989 48.99 -23.85 27.57
C VAL A 989 47.90 -22.78 27.65
N ARG A 990 48.16 -21.61 28.23
CA ARG A 990 47.19 -20.48 28.23
C ARG A 990 46.87 -19.99 26.82
N GLU A 991 47.86 -19.96 25.94
CA GLU A 991 47.65 -19.60 24.55
C GLU A 991 46.79 -20.65 23.83
N ALA A 992 47.03 -21.94 24.07
CA ALA A 992 46.20 -23.02 23.56
C ALA A 992 44.76 -22.98 24.10
N GLU A 993 44.58 -22.69 25.38
CA GLU A 993 43.26 -22.48 26.02
C GLU A 993 42.51 -21.31 25.40
N LYS A 994 43.21 -20.20 25.14
CA LYS A 994 42.63 -18.99 24.55
C LYS A 994 42.27 -19.17 23.08
N LEU A 995 43.17 -19.76 22.29
CA LEU A 995 43.00 -19.88 20.84
C LEU A 995 42.10 -21.06 20.47
N CYS A 996 42.10 -22.12 21.28
CA CYS A 996 41.33 -23.35 21.06
C CYS A 996 41.53 -23.91 19.63
N THR A 997 42.77 -23.93 19.15
CA THR A 997 43.15 -24.47 17.83
C THR A 997 44.01 -25.72 17.96
N GLU A 998 43.92 -26.61 16.97
CA GLU A 998 44.69 -27.86 16.93
C GLU A 998 46.21 -27.61 16.89
N ASP A 999 46.64 -26.52 16.28
CA ASP A 999 48.06 -26.16 16.16
C ASP A 999 48.64 -25.68 17.51
N ALA A 1000 47.94 -24.75 18.18
CA ALA A 1000 48.33 -24.27 19.50
C ALA A 1000 48.31 -25.41 20.54
N TYR A 1001 47.31 -26.30 20.48
CA TYR A 1001 47.23 -27.50 21.33
C TYR A 1001 48.44 -28.41 21.14
N LYS A 1002 48.79 -28.79 19.91
CA LYS A 1002 49.93 -29.68 19.63
C LYS A 1002 51.24 -29.10 20.11
N LYS A 1003 51.44 -27.79 19.89
CA LYS A 1003 52.65 -27.07 20.27
C LYS A 1003 52.84 -27.02 21.79
N ALA A 1004 51.76 -26.74 22.53
CA ALA A 1004 51.78 -26.77 23.99
C ALA A 1004 51.97 -28.19 24.55
N LEU A 1005 51.33 -29.20 23.94
CA LEU A 1005 51.44 -30.60 24.33
C LEU A 1005 52.87 -31.13 24.22
N GLU A 1006 53.55 -30.83 23.11
CA GLU A 1006 54.93 -31.27 22.88
C GLU A 1006 55.89 -30.77 23.98
N GLN A 1007 55.72 -29.53 24.43
CA GLN A 1007 56.58 -28.94 25.46
C GLN A 1007 56.17 -29.39 26.87
N ALA A 1008 54.86 -29.49 27.16
CA ALA A 1008 54.37 -30.01 28.44
C ALA A 1008 54.83 -31.45 28.72
N GLN A 1009 55.02 -32.27 27.68
CA GLN A 1009 55.54 -33.63 27.82
C GLN A 1009 57.01 -33.69 28.28
N LYS A 1010 57.78 -32.61 28.11
CA LYS A 1010 59.20 -32.54 28.47
C LYS A 1010 59.44 -32.08 29.92
N ILE A 1011 58.40 -31.76 30.68
CA ILE A 1011 58.51 -31.44 32.13
C ILE A 1011 58.93 -32.69 32.91
N GLU A 1012 60.01 -32.59 33.68
CA GLU A 1012 60.53 -33.70 34.50
C GLU A 1012 59.72 -33.94 35.78
N ASP A 1013 59.22 -32.88 36.43
CA ASP A 1013 58.35 -33.00 37.61
C ASP A 1013 57.00 -33.63 37.23
N ILE A 1014 56.75 -34.82 37.78
CA ILE A 1014 55.61 -35.67 37.44
C ILE A 1014 54.28 -34.97 37.80
N GLN A 1015 54.24 -34.21 38.91
CA GLN A 1015 53.02 -33.54 39.35
C GLN A 1015 52.68 -32.36 38.45
N SER A 1016 53.64 -31.49 38.16
CA SER A 1016 53.48 -30.34 37.26
C SER A 1016 53.11 -30.79 35.84
N LYS A 1017 53.80 -31.80 35.30
CA LYS A 1017 53.47 -32.38 33.99
C LYS A 1017 52.00 -32.83 33.91
N LYS A 1018 51.52 -33.50 34.96
CA LYS A 1018 50.12 -33.98 35.01
C LYS A 1018 49.11 -32.83 34.97
N VAL A 1019 49.38 -31.71 35.65
CA VAL A 1019 48.52 -30.52 35.65
C VAL A 1019 48.37 -29.93 34.25
N TYR A 1020 49.48 -29.73 33.53
CA TYR A 1020 49.45 -29.14 32.20
C TYR A 1020 48.84 -30.06 31.14
N ILE A 1021 49.10 -31.37 31.21
CA ILE A 1021 48.49 -32.34 30.30
C ILE A 1021 46.96 -32.41 30.50
N ASN A 1022 46.46 -32.33 31.74
CA ASN A 1022 45.03 -32.30 32.00
C ASN A 1022 44.34 -31.06 31.42
N ARG A 1023 44.94 -29.88 31.59
CA ARG A 1023 44.44 -28.63 30.98
C ARG A 1023 44.40 -28.73 29.46
N LEU A 1024 45.43 -29.30 28.84
CA LEU A 1024 45.46 -29.52 27.39
C LEU A 1024 44.42 -30.54 26.91
N ASN A 1025 44.08 -31.55 27.71
CA ASN A 1025 42.97 -32.47 27.39
C ASN A 1025 41.62 -31.74 27.36
N GLU A 1026 41.41 -30.75 28.24
CA GLU A 1026 40.21 -29.89 28.18
C GLU A 1026 40.19 -29.03 26.92
N VAL A 1027 41.33 -28.46 26.53
CA VAL A 1027 41.46 -27.74 25.25
C VAL A 1027 41.12 -28.67 24.07
N LYS A 1028 41.59 -29.92 24.10
CA LYS A 1028 41.30 -30.90 23.05
C LYS A 1028 39.81 -31.25 22.99
N ASN A 1029 39.17 -31.46 24.13
CA ASN A 1029 37.72 -31.68 24.19
C ASN A 1029 36.94 -30.48 23.64
N ASN A 1030 37.33 -29.25 23.96
CA ASN A 1030 36.67 -28.05 23.43
C ASN A 1030 36.85 -27.91 21.90
N ILE A 1031 38.02 -28.27 21.38
CA ILE A 1031 38.25 -28.33 19.91
C ILE A 1031 37.32 -29.35 19.25
N ASP A 1032 37.11 -30.51 19.88
CA ASP A 1032 36.31 -31.58 19.30
C ASP A 1032 34.80 -31.34 19.47
N ILE A 1033 34.34 -30.70 20.55
CA ILE A 1033 32.95 -30.24 20.74
C ILE A 1033 32.56 -29.20 19.67
N ASN A 1034 33.42 -28.21 19.40
CA ASN A 1034 33.16 -27.18 18.40
C ASN A 1034 32.95 -27.76 16.98
N LYS A 1035 33.68 -28.84 16.63
CA LYS A 1035 33.49 -29.55 15.35
C LYS A 1035 32.13 -30.27 15.28
N GLU A 1036 31.65 -30.82 16.39
CA GLU A 1036 30.38 -31.57 16.44
C GLU A 1036 29.14 -30.66 16.38
N THR A 1037 29.22 -29.46 16.97
CA THR A 1037 28.17 -28.43 16.91
C THR A 1037 27.98 -27.81 15.52
N GLU A 1038 29.03 -27.70 14.70
CA GLU A 1038 28.94 -27.14 13.34
C GLU A 1038 28.37 -28.13 12.31
N ILE A 1039 28.62 -29.43 12.48
CA ILE A 1039 28.32 -30.47 11.46
C ILE A 1039 26.90 -31.05 11.61
N SER A 1040 26.42 -31.22 12.85
CA SER A 1040 25.12 -31.87 13.15
C SER A 1040 23.89 -31.18 12.50
N PRO A 1041 23.79 -29.83 12.47
CA PRO A 1041 22.66 -29.15 11.82
C PRO A 1041 22.64 -29.37 10.30
N ILE A 1042 23.80 -29.32 9.64
CA ILE A 1042 23.93 -29.48 8.18
C ILE A 1042 23.51 -30.89 7.75
N LYS A 1043 23.90 -31.90 8.53
CA LYS A 1043 23.49 -33.30 8.28
C LYS A 1043 21.98 -33.47 8.35
N THR A 1044 21.34 -32.83 9.33
CA THR A 1044 19.89 -32.85 9.52
C THR A 1044 19.15 -32.14 8.37
N GLU A 1045 19.68 -31.01 7.88
CA GLU A 1045 19.12 -30.29 6.73
C GLU A 1045 19.24 -31.11 5.43
N LEU A 1046 20.38 -31.77 5.21
CA LEU A 1046 20.57 -32.70 4.08
C LEU A 1046 19.59 -33.88 4.12
N ASP A 1047 19.36 -34.46 5.30
CA ASP A 1047 18.40 -35.56 5.47
C ASP A 1047 16.96 -35.14 5.15
N LYS A 1048 16.55 -33.94 5.61
CA LYS A 1048 15.24 -33.37 5.29
C LYS A 1048 15.08 -33.10 3.80
N LEU A 1049 16.11 -32.53 3.17
CA LEU A 1049 16.10 -32.23 1.74
C LEU A 1049 16.01 -33.52 0.90
N GLU A 1050 16.78 -34.54 1.27
CA GLU A 1050 16.71 -35.86 0.63
C GLU A 1050 15.33 -36.50 0.79
N HIS A 1051 14.72 -36.40 1.97
CA HIS A 1051 13.36 -36.88 2.21
C HIS A 1051 12.33 -36.19 1.31
N THR A 1052 12.39 -34.86 1.20
CA THR A 1052 11.48 -34.06 0.36
C THR A 1052 11.60 -34.39 -1.12
N ILE A 1053 12.83 -34.59 -1.62
CA ILE A 1053 13.07 -35.03 -3.01
C ILE A 1053 12.51 -36.44 -3.24
N ASN A 1054 12.72 -37.35 -2.30
CA ASN A 1054 12.21 -38.72 -2.39
C ASN A 1054 10.68 -38.80 -2.25
N SER A 1055 10.02 -37.81 -1.63
CA SER A 1055 8.57 -37.71 -1.51
C SER A 1055 7.91 -36.94 -2.68
N ILE A 1056 8.67 -36.45 -3.66
CA ILE A 1056 8.20 -35.70 -4.84
C ILE A 1056 7.35 -34.46 -4.46
N ASN A 1057 7.72 -33.78 -3.37
CA ASN A 1057 7.14 -32.48 -3.01
C ASN A 1057 7.90 -31.35 -3.70
N THR A 1058 7.35 -30.13 -3.72
CA THR A 1058 8.04 -28.95 -4.25
C THR A 1058 9.33 -28.68 -3.49
N VAL A 1059 10.46 -28.87 -4.17
CA VAL A 1059 11.81 -28.59 -3.64
C VAL A 1059 12.28 -27.25 -4.20
N ASN A 1060 12.66 -26.32 -3.32
CA ASN A 1060 13.19 -25.03 -3.71
C ASN A 1060 14.70 -25.16 -3.99
N LYS A 1061 15.14 -24.77 -5.19
CA LYS A 1061 16.57 -24.77 -5.57
C LYS A 1061 17.42 -23.89 -4.64
N ASN A 1062 16.82 -22.88 -4.03
CA ASN A 1062 17.50 -21.99 -3.09
C ASN A 1062 17.88 -22.70 -1.79
N ASP A 1063 17.11 -23.71 -1.35
CA ASP A 1063 17.43 -24.49 -0.14
C ASP A 1063 18.70 -25.33 -0.35
N MET A 1064 18.88 -25.87 -1.57
CA MET A 1064 20.09 -26.59 -1.96
C MET A 1064 21.32 -25.67 -2.02
N LEU A 1065 21.15 -24.45 -2.53
CA LEU A 1065 22.22 -23.45 -2.61
C LEU A 1065 22.65 -23.00 -1.21
N ALA A 1066 21.70 -22.75 -0.31
CA ALA A 1066 21.98 -22.39 1.07
C ALA A 1066 22.73 -23.49 1.84
N ILE A 1067 22.36 -24.77 1.64
CA ILE A 1067 23.09 -25.90 2.24
C ILE A 1067 24.50 -26.03 1.65
N LYS A 1068 24.66 -25.78 0.33
CA LYS A 1068 25.96 -25.80 -0.35
C LYS A 1068 26.91 -24.74 0.19
N GLU A 1069 26.42 -23.53 0.46
CA GLU A 1069 27.20 -22.46 1.10
C GLU A 1069 27.64 -22.87 2.51
N LYS A 1070 26.72 -23.38 3.34
CA LYS A 1070 27.05 -23.88 4.69
C LYS A 1070 28.12 -24.98 4.69
N ILE A 1071 28.10 -25.91 3.74
CA ILE A 1071 29.13 -26.96 3.60
C ILE A 1071 30.47 -26.38 3.12
N ASN A 1072 30.44 -25.35 2.28
CA ASN A 1072 31.65 -24.71 1.77
C ASN A 1072 32.40 -23.91 2.84
N ASP A 1073 31.69 -23.40 3.84
CA ASP A 1073 32.26 -22.67 4.99
C ASP A 1073 32.93 -23.59 6.02
N LEU A 1074 32.72 -24.91 5.95
CA LEU A 1074 33.41 -25.89 6.81
C LEU A 1074 34.90 -26.00 6.43
N LYS A 1075 35.76 -26.15 7.43
CA LYS A 1075 37.20 -26.41 7.22
C LYS A 1075 37.40 -27.77 6.53
N ASP A 1076 38.46 -27.86 5.72
CA ASP A 1076 38.73 -29.03 4.88
C ASP A 1076 39.02 -30.28 5.72
N THR A 1077 38.02 -31.14 5.82
CA THR A 1077 37.95 -32.32 6.66
C THR A 1077 37.37 -33.48 5.84
N LYS A 1078 37.63 -34.72 6.27
CA LYS A 1078 37.07 -35.89 5.60
C LYS A 1078 35.52 -35.86 5.64
N GLU A 1079 34.94 -35.38 6.74
CA GLU A 1079 33.49 -35.22 6.87
C GLU A 1079 32.89 -34.17 5.91
N ARG A 1080 33.61 -33.08 5.60
CA ARG A 1080 33.16 -32.10 4.59
C ARG A 1080 33.01 -32.75 3.22
N GLN A 1081 33.95 -33.60 2.83
CA GLN A 1081 33.87 -34.32 1.57
C GLN A 1081 32.67 -35.29 1.55
N ASP A 1082 32.40 -35.99 2.64
CA ASP A 1082 31.22 -36.87 2.76
C ASP A 1082 29.89 -36.07 2.63
N LEU A 1083 29.82 -34.85 3.16
CA LEU A 1083 28.65 -33.97 3.02
C LEU A 1083 28.50 -33.42 1.60
N ILE A 1084 29.61 -33.06 0.93
CA ILE A 1084 29.62 -32.65 -0.47
C ILE A 1084 29.12 -33.80 -1.36
N ASP A 1085 29.61 -35.02 -1.12
CA ASP A 1085 29.22 -36.19 -1.89
C ASP A 1085 27.73 -36.51 -1.70
N LYS A 1086 27.22 -36.37 -0.48
CA LYS A 1086 25.79 -36.51 -0.18
C LYS A 1086 24.95 -35.45 -0.87
N LEU A 1087 25.35 -34.17 -0.82
CA LEU A 1087 24.66 -33.08 -1.51
C LEU A 1087 24.66 -33.28 -3.03
N ASN A 1088 25.79 -33.68 -3.62
CA ASN A 1088 25.89 -33.96 -5.05
C ASN A 1088 24.95 -35.11 -5.49
N ASN A 1089 24.79 -36.13 -4.65
CA ASN A 1089 23.84 -37.22 -4.91
C ASN A 1089 22.38 -36.71 -4.88
N ILE A 1090 22.04 -35.88 -3.90
CA ILE A 1090 20.73 -35.22 -3.78
C ILE A 1090 20.47 -34.30 -4.98
N GLU A 1091 21.46 -33.51 -5.41
CA GLU A 1091 21.37 -32.61 -6.56
C GLU A 1091 21.17 -33.36 -7.88
N ASN A 1092 21.84 -34.49 -8.05
CA ASN A 1092 21.63 -35.38 -9.19
C ASN A 1092 20.22 -35.99 -9.20
N LYS A 1093 19.66 -36.37 -8.04
CA LYS A 1093 18.28 -36.85 -7.94
C LYS A 1093 17.28 -35.75 -8.31
N TYR A 1094 17.46 -34.54 -7.77
CA TYR A 1094 16.62 -33.38 -8.09
C TYR A 1094 16.65 -33.02 -9.58
N ASN A 1095 17.84 -32.91 -10.18
CA ASN A 1095 17.99 -32.56 -11.59
C ASN A 1095 17.36 -33.61 -12.53
N LYS A 1096 17.39 -34.90 -12.16
CA LYS A 1096 16.68 -35.95 -12.91
C LYS A 1096 15.16 -35.84 -12.75
N LEU A 1097 14.69 -35.43 -11.58
CA LEU A 1097 13.27 -35.25 -11.28
C LEU A 1097 12.66 -34.11 -12.10
N ILE A 1098 13.28 -32.93 -12.11
CA ILE A 1098 12.75 -31.72 -12.78
C ILE A 1098 12.86 -31.78 -14.31
N ASN A 1099 13.85 -32.51 -14.85
CA ASN A 1099 14.03 -32.69 -16.28
C ASN A 1099 13.12 -33.78 -16.86
N ASN A 1100 12.30 -34.43 -16.03
CA ASN A 1100 11.27 -35.34 -16.51
C ASN A 1100 10.12 -34.53 -17.14
N PRO A 1101 9.80 -34.71 -18.43
CA PRO A 1101 8.77 -33.93 -19.13
C PRO A 1101 7.36 -34.10 -18.54
N ASN A 1102 7.14 -35.10 -17.68
CA ASN A 1102 5.89 -35.32 -16.97
C ASN A 1102 5.90 -34.79 -15.52
N TYR A 1103 6.99 -34.19 -15.03
CA TYR A 1103 7.13 -33.69 -13.66
C TYR A 1103 6.00 -32.73 -13.26
N ASN A 1104 5.71 -31.72 -14.10
CA ASN A 1104 4.61 -30.78 -13.88
C ASN A 1104 3.21 -31.45 -13.97
N LYS A 1105 3.08 -32.60 -14.66
CA LYS A 1105 1.85 -33.40 -14.70
C LYS A 1105 1.72 -34.38 -13.51
N LEU A 1106 2.81 -34.65 -12.80
CA LEU A 1106 2.85 -35.57 -11.65
C LEU A 1106 2.42 -34.87 -10.34
N ILE A 1107 2.67 -33.56 -10.19
CA ILE A 1107 2.41 -32.79 -8.96
C ILE A 1107 0.93 -32.39 -8.77
N LYS A 1108 0.08 -32.44 -9.82
CA LYS A 1108 -1.22 -31.74 -9.81
C LYS A 1108 -2.43 -32.50 -9.25
N TYR A 1109 -2.36 -33.79 -8.90
CA TYR A 1109 -3.56 -34.54 -8.46
C TYR A 1109 -3.21 -35.64 -7.44
N ASN A 1110 -3.68 -35.50 -6.19
CA ASN A 1110 -3.54 -36.51 -5.13
C ASN A 1110 -4.84 -36.59 -4.30
N THR A 1111 -5.50 -37.76 -4.26
CA THR A 1111 -6.36 -38.26 -3.16
C THR A 1111 -7.00 -39.60 -3.54
N TRP A 1112 -6.87 -40.60 -2.66
CA TRP A 1112 -7.86 -41.59 -2.15
C TRP A 1112 -7.08 -42.78 -1.55
N ASN A 1113 -7.16 -42.93 -0.22
CA ASN A 1113 -6.65 -44.09 0.51
C ASN A 1113 -7.76 -45.15 0.60
N ASN A 1114 -7.56 -46.29 -0.08
CA ASN A 1114 -7.99 -47.64 0.34
C ASN A 1114 -7.68 -48.63 -0.79
N ILE A 1115 -6.44 -49.16 -0.83
CA ILE A 1115 -6.08 -50.31 -1.66
C ILE A 1115 -5.91 -51.51 -0.73
N VAL A 1116 -6.63 -52.60 -1.02
CA VAL A 1116 -6.49 -53.87 -0.32
C VAL A 1116 -5.64 -54.79 -1.19
N TYR A 1117 -4.35 -54.89 -0.86
CA TYR A 1117 -3.51 -55.96 -1.41
C TYR A 1117 -3.89 -57.28 -0.72
N LYS A 1118 -4.10 -58.34 -1.52
CA LYS A 1118 -4.27 -59.70 -1.01
C LYS A 1118 -3.24 -60.56 -1.73
N GLU A 1119 -2.36 -61.17 -0.97
CA GLU A 1119 -1.31 -62.07 -1.46
C GLU A 1119 -1.94 -63.13 -2.39
N SER A 1120 -1.53 -63.13 -3.66
CA SER A 1120 -1.95 -64.12 -4.65
C SER A 1120 -0.70 -64.68 -5.30
N LYS A 1121 -0.67 -66.00 -5.53
CA LYS A 1121 0.41 -66.70 -6.27
C LYS A 1121 0.68 -66.10 -7.65
N ASP A 1122 -0.25 -65.29 -8.15
CA ASP A 1122 -0.29 -64.82 -9.53
C ASP A 1122 0.06 -63.32 -9.64
N LYS A 1123 0.70 -62.69 -8.63
CA LYS A 1123 1.10 -61.26 -8.63
C LYS A 1123 -0.01 -60.28 -9.03
N THR A 1124 -1.21 -60.51 -8.50
CA THR A 1124 -2.43 -59.75 -8.82
C THR A 1124 -2.90 -58.95 -7.62
N PHE A 1125 -3.25 -57.67 -7.81
CA PHE A 1125 -3.85 -56.83 -6.76
C PHE A 1125 -5.20 -56.26 -7.22
N ALA A 1126 -6.08 -55.94 -6.27
CA ALA A 1126 -7.43 -55.46 -6.55
C ALA A 1126 -7.58 -53.97 -6.20
N VAL A 1127 -8.18 -53.21 -7.11
CA VAL A 1127 -8.53 -51.80 -6.91
C VAL A 1127 -10.03 -51.66 -7.03
N LYS A 1128 -10.67 -51.15 -5.98
CA LYS A 1128 -12.10 -50.92 -5.95
C LYS A 1128 -12.41 -49.47 -6.30
N PHE A 1129 -13.24 -49.28 -7.30
CA PHE A 1129 -13.79 -48.01 -7.75
C PHE A 1129 -15.15 -47.77 -7.08
N ASN A 1130 -15.61 -46.52 -7.10
CA ASN A 1130 -16.91 -46.14 -6.54
C ASN A 1130 -18.10 -46.39 -7.50
N LYS A 1131 -17.83 -46.90 -8.72
CA LYS A 1131 -18.79 -47.21 -9.77
C LYS A 1131 -18.33 -48.39 -10.61
N ASN A 1132 -19.27 -49.08 -11.26
CA ASN A 1132 -18.96 -50.13 -12.23
C ASN A 1132 -18.25 -49.54 -13.45
N LEU A 1133 -17.11 -50.11 -13.81
CA LEU A 1133 -16.30 -49.65 -14.94
C LEU A 1133 -16.74 -50.28 -16.25
N ASN A 1134 -16.59 -49.53 -17.36
CA ASN A 1134 -16.68 -50.09 -18.70
C ASN A 1134 -15.37 -50.85 -19.03
N SER A 1135 -15.47 -52.06 -19.55
CA SER A 1135 -14.32 -52.91 -19.89
C SER A 1135 -13.62 -52.54 -21.21
N ASN A 1136 -14.20 -51.66 -22.02
CA ASN A 1136 -13.62 -51.28 -23.31
C ASN A 1136 -12.44 -50.29 -23.15
N ASN A 1137 -11.32 -50.55 -23.83
CA ASN A 1137 -10.08 -49.75 -23.83
C ASN A 1137 -9.45 -49.53 -22.43
N ILE A 1138 -9.67 -50.45 -21.49
CA ILE A 1138 -9.19 -50.31 -20.11
C ILE A 1138 -7.66 -50.34 -20.01
N SER A 1139 -6.96 -51.15 -20.82
CA SER A 1139 -5.49 -51.32 -20.76
C SER A 1139 -4.69 -50.12 -21.26
N GLU A 1140 -5.29 -49.28 -22.10
CA GLU A 1140 -4.69 -48.02 -22.54
C GLU A 1140 -4.82 -46.94 -21.46
N ASN A 1141 -5.91 -46.99 -20.71
CA ASN A 1141 -6.34 -45.94 -19.80
C ASN A 1141 -6.11 -46.26 -18.31
N LEU A 1142 -5.80 -47.51 -17.98
CA LEU A 1142 -5.42 -47.97 -16.64
C LEU A 1142 -4.10 -48.75 -16.76
N TYR A 1143 -3.02 -48.27 -16.13
CA TYR A 1143 -1.70 -48.91 -16.21
C TYR A 1143 -0.77 -48.58 -15.05
N LEU A 1144 0.25 -49.40 -14.83
CA LEU A 1144 1.24 -49.24 -13.77
C LEU A 1144 2.55 -48.62 -14.29
N LEU A 1145 3.16 -47.77 -13.47
CA LEU A 1145 4.52 -47.23 -13.65
C LEU A 1145 5.43 -47.68 -12.51
N ASP A 1146 6.66 -48.09 -12.82
CA ASP A 1146 7.69 -48.41 -11.84
C ASP A 1146 8.39 -47.14 -11.35
N VAL A 1147 8.21 -46.78 -10.08
CA VAL A 1147 8.80 -45.54 -9.53
C VAL A 1147 10.32 -45.63 -9.47
N ASP A 1148 10.86 -46.82 -9.19
CA ASP A 1148 12.30 -47.03 -9.02
C ASP A 1148 13.01 -47.22 -10.37
N ASN A 1149 12.27 -47.53 -11.43
CA ASN A 1149 12.78 -47.66 -12.80
C ASN A 1149 12.22 -46.56 -13.72
N ASN A 1150 12.47 -45.30 -13.35
CA ASN A 1150 12.24 -44.13 -14.21
C ASN A 1150 10.80 -43.93 -14.71
N PHE A 1151 9.81 -44.42 -13.95
CA PHE A 1151 8.39 -44.39 -14.30
C PHE A 1151 8.07 -45.14 -15.61
N GLU A 1152 8.84 -46.18 -15.93
CA GLU A 1152 8.57 -47.01 -17.11
C GLU A 1152 7.23 -47.75 -16.95
N LYS A 1153 6.42 -47.77 -18.03
CA LYS A 1153 5.12 -48.44 -18.04
C LYS A 1153 5.30 -49.95 -18.00
N ILE A 1154 4.72 -50.58 -16.98
CA ILE A 1154 4.74 -52.02 -16.80
C ILE A 1154 3.56 -52.61 -17.58
N HIS A 1155 3.83 -53.72 -18.28
CA HIS A 1155 2.77 -54.49 -18.91
C HIS A 1155 1.90 -55.18 -17.86
N THR A 1156 0.60 -54.92 -17.90
CA THR A 1156 -0.38 -55.42 -16.92
C THR A 1156 -1.56 -56.07 -17.64
N THR A 1157 -2.03 -57.19 -17.12
CA THR A 1157 -3.34 -57.75 -17.48
C THR A 1157 -4.39 -57.21 -16.51
N ILE A 1158 -5.52 -56.72 -17.02
CA ILE A 1158 -6.56 -56.08 -16.21
C ILE A 1158 -7.89 -56.79 -16.44
N ASN A 1159 -8.51 -57.28 -15.36
CA ASN A 1159 -9.82 -57.92 -15.40
C ASN A 1159 -10.80 -57.17 -14.48
N ILE A 1160 -11.96 -56.77 -15.00
CA ILE A 1160 -12.95 -55.99 -14.26
C ILE A 1160 -14.11 -56.90 -13.84
N LYS A 1161 -14.46 -56.87 -12.56
CA LYS A 1161 -15.70 -57.48 -12.04
C LYS A 1161 -16.46 -56.44 -11.22
N GLY A 1162 -17.52 -55.89 -11.82
CA GLY A 1162 -18.32 -54.83 -11.21
C GLY A 1162 -17.49 -53.57 -10.96
N GLU A 1163 -17.42 -53.16 -9.70
CA GLU A 1163 -16.66 -51.98 -9.25
C GLU A 1163 -15.17 -52.28 -9.00
N THR A 1164 -14.70 -53.51 -9.21
CA THR A 1164 -13.33 -53.90 -8.85
C THR A 1164 -12.52 -54.28 -10.10
N ALA A 1165 -11.34 -53.67 -10.25
CA ALA A 1165 -10.34 -54.08 -11.24
C ALA A 1165 -9.26 -54.93 -10.56
N TYR A 1166 -9.00 -56.11 -11.13
CA TYR A 1166 -7.92 -57.00 -10.75
C TYR A 1166 -6.78 -56.82 -11.74
N ILE A 1167 -5.62 -56.38 -11.25
CA ILE A 1167 -4.47 -55.99 -12.06
C ILE A 1167 -3.32 -56.94 -11.77
N THR A 1168 -2.85 -57.62 -12.80
CA THR A 1168 -1.81 -58.65 -12.75
C THR A 1168 -0.57 -58.16 -13.50
N ALA A 1169 0.61 -58.25 -12.88
CA ALA A 1169 1.88 -57.92 -13.53
C ALA A 1169 3.04 -58.80 -13.07
N ASP A 1170 3.83 -59.26 -14.05
CA ASP A 1170 4.90 -60.24 -13.82
C ASP A 1170 6.15 -59.63 -13.14
N LYS A 1171 6.34 -58.31 -13.24
CA LYS A 1171 7.52 -57.57 -12.74
C LYS A 1171 7.35 -56.95 -11.34
N LEU A 1172 6.24 -57.22 -10.66
CA LEU A 1172 6.04 -56.70 -9.30
C LEU A 1172 7.00 -57.38 -8.32
N SER A 1173 7.68 -56.56 -7.51
CA SER A 1173 8.67 -56.99 -6.50
C SER A 1173 8.28 -56.48 -5.11
N PRO A 1174 8.47 -57.29 -4.05
CA PRO A 1174 8.30 -56.88 -2.66
C PRO A 1174 9.06 -55.60 -2.31
N GLY A 1175 8.42 -54.70 -1.56
CA GLY A 1175 9.04 -53.47 -1.04
C GLY A 1175 9.19 -52.32 -2.05
N LYS A 1176 8.94 -52.56 -3.34
CA LYS A 1176 9.00 -51.52 -4.38
C LYS A 1176 7.72 -50.71 -4.48
N LYS A 1177 7.86 -49.44 -4.91
CA LYS A 1177 6.74 -48.52 -5.10
C LYS A 1177 6.35 -48.46 -6.58
N TYR A 1178 5.05 -48.54 -6.82
CA TYR A 1178 4.46 -48.43 -8.14
C TYR A 1178 3.35 -47.37 -8.14
N ILE A 1179 3.16 -46.70 -9.27
CA ILE A 1179 2.06 -45.75 -9.47
C ILE A 1179 1.05 -46.39 -10.41
N LEU A 1180 -0.19 -46.54 -9.95
CA LEU A 1180 -1.31 -46.85 -10.83
C LEU A 1180 -1.85 -45.55 -11.43
N VAL A 1181 -1.81 -45.46 -12.75
CA VAL A 1181 -2.35 -44.33 -13.51
C VAL A 1181 -3.73 -44.68 -14.02
N VAL A 1182 -4.72 -43.89 -13.63
CA VAL A 1182 -6.09 -43.94 -14.14
C VAL A 1182 -6.32 -42.70 -15.00
N SER A 1183 -6.48 -42.89 -16.30
CA SER A 1183 -6.78 -41.82 -17.27
C SER A 1183 -8.18 -41.26 -17.03
N ASP A 1184 -8.37 -39.97 -17.32
CA ASP A 1184 -9.67 -39.31 -17.28
C ASP A 1184 -10.64 -39.80 -18.38
N GLN A 1185 -10.11 -40.52 -19.36
CA GLN A 1185 -10.88 -41.16 -20.43
C GLN A 1185 -11.55 -42.49 -20.01
N ILE A 1186 -11.35 -42.97 -18.77
CA ILE A 1186 -12.08 -44.15 -18.29
C ILE A 1186 -13.55 -43.79 -18.05
N LYS A 1187 -14.44 -44.63 -18.58
CA LYS A 1187 -15.89 -44.45 -18.50
C LYS A 1187 -16.55 -45.42 -17.54
N ASP A 1188 -17.62 -44.98 -16.89
CA ASP A 1188 -18.50 -45.88 -16.14
C ASP A 1188 -19.28 -46.81 -17.09
N SER A 1189 -19.95 -47.83 -16.55
CA SER A 1189 -20.74 -48.80 -17.32
C SER A 1189 -21.90 -48.19 -18.13
N ARG A 1190 -22.16 -46.88 -18.00
CA ARG A 1190 -23.14 -46.10 -18.78
C ARG A 1190 -22.48 -45.14 -19.77
N ASN A 1191 -21.18 -45.32 -20.05
CA ASN A 1191 -20.39 -44.51 -20.97
C ASN A 1191 -20.23 -43.03 -20.57
N LYS A 1192 -20.37 -42.70 -19.28
CA LYS A 1192 -20.06 -41.36 -18.77
C LYS A 1192 -18.63 -41.32 -18.25
N ASP A 1193 -17.92 -40.23 -18.52
CA ASP A 1193 -16.55 -40.02 -18.03
C ASP A 1193 -16.54 -40.02 -16.50
N LEU A 1194 -15.60 -40.76 -15.91
CA LEU A 1194 -15.33 -40.67 -14.49
C LEU A 1194 -14.63 -39.33 -14.24
N LYS A 1195 -15.42 -38.28 -13.98
CA LYS A 1195 -14.92 -36.95 -13.60
C LYS A 1195 -14.10 -37.05 -12.30
N GLN A 1196 -12.80 -37.23 -12.48
CA GLN A 1196 -11.63 -37.08 -11.58
C GLN A 1196 -10.67 -38.25 -11.84
N GLY A 1197 -9.58 -38.00 -12.58
CA GLY A 1197 -8.53 -38.99 -12.80
C GLY A 1197 -7.86 -39.37 -11.48
N LEU A 1198 -8.01 -40.62 -11.05
CA LEU A 1198 -7.35 -41.14 -9.85
C LEU A 1198 -5.86 -41.40 -10.13
N LYS A 1199 -5.00 -41.03 -9.19
CA LYS A 1199 -3.67 -41.61 -9.03
C LYS A 1199 -3.57 -42.15 -7.62
N THR A 1200 -3.22 -43.41 -7.47
CA THR A 1200 -2.97 -44.01 -6.16
C THR A 1200 -1.56 -44.59 -6.14
N PHE A 1201 -0.79 -44.23 -5.12
CA PHE A 1201 0.49 -44.82 -4.84
C PHE A 1201 0.27 -46.21 -4.24
N ILE A 1202 0.85 -47.22 -4.87
CA ILE A 1202 0.79 -48.60 -4.42
C ILE A 1202 2.19 -48.98 -3.95
N GLN A 1203 2.36 -49.12 -2.65
CA GLN A 1203 3.53 -49.79 -2.10
C GLN A 1203 3.18 -51.27 -1.92
N ILE A 1204 3.92 -52.15 -2.58
CA ILE A 1204 3.75 -53.59 -2.38
C ILE A 1204 4.52 -53.95 -1.12
N VAL A 1205 3.79 -54.32 -0.07
CA VAL A 1205 4.36 -54.67 1.23
C VAL A 1205 4.47 -56.19 1.29
N GLU A 1206 5.70 -56.67 1.46
CA GLU A 1206 6.18 -58.06 1.42
C GLU A 1206 5.53 -58.96 0.35
#